data_AF-A0A5C3NZ79-F1
#
_entry.id   AF-A0A5C3NZ79-F1
#
_cell.length_a   1.000
_cell.length_b   1.000
_cell.length_c   1.000
_cell.angle_alpha   90.00
_cell.angle_beta   90.00
_cell.angle_gamma   90.00
#
_symmetry.space_group_name_H-M   'P 1'
#
loop_
_entity.id
_entity.type
_entity.pdbx_description
1 polymer ?
#
loop_
_entity_poly.entity_id
_entity_poly.type
_entity_poly.pdbx_seq_one_letter_code
_entity_poly.pdbx_strand_id
1 'polypeptide(L)'
;MEVQVTVQPQITSHPTRSGATLPSVPAERQNAPAASRPVRDAAQPHRVSRPHSGAPPDDDARRRAPDAAADPHPAHQVPRPTADAPQRSTGASTSHAGTSTSHLDAGDVDFEPQEDDIRVEYHPNSGRPSTTSHFEEFTRKTPSSYTPPPDDIPWWPFRSEFDYEFVRLCLAAGLNKDQVNSFIALMRRVERGGESFTFASHADMQRTWKDAYDNLTPFKKQPFTVRYKDEDLEHVLWTRNLENYAKDLLSDPLLVADMEFDAQRLMKRTGGEWERFVDEPCTANRFWDVQSKLPPGAKPLALHLYADKTKLSSFGTAKGHPVIARIANLPVHIRNGRGKGGGRIVAWLPIVSVPELPEDTTDPVYVNYKREVYHVGFRHILEPVKAPSRIGFWFRCGDQVERNFYIFIVIVSADHEEQCYLVLIRGVGSLFPCPVCLVPSKQLWDLLKTWELHTGDKAKIVLALARSQSTADAKEKILKEWGLRDKDNSFLELANSDPFRAVGFDRLHAFHLGLWGKHIWVLIKKYLHTLKAGAQFDKQMNMIPRWRGLSHFKSDTYKTSFADGKKMEDLSKNTLFVVHNILTKTASPHGYLLCSMLRSYLEVDMYLSFDVHTETTIREGEACQKEFAIRLANEKKAKDWNFIKIHSHTHGFQDILEKGVMKNHDTKPSEQMHGPNKDRYDQSNHKDTDEWASEKVAQAEAEAAATAPADETYDISADAPASSVTAVSDATVCAHYKLRSVVRASQRTLGDIELAHPDDEAFDKLHVRLNTYLTATFRAHGITIPRNAQSVQLKPSHQIKEYRQLDIFYESKVDWRQSSDIVRAHPHFHSRERCGSTTYSTRILQVD
;
A
#
# COMPACT_ATOMS: atom_id res chain seq x y z
N MET A 1 -28.74 24.14 3.49
CA MET A 1 -28.26 25.52 3.36
C MET A 1 -26.88 25.57 3.96
N GLU A 2 -25.90 25.83 3.11
CA GLU A 2 -24.48 25.83 3.47
C GLU A 2 -23.99 27.26 3.65
N VAL A 3 -22.96 27.42 4.49
CA VAL A 3 -22.12 28.61 4.55
C VAL A 3 -20.69 28.12 4.77
N GLN A 4 -19.81 28.29 3.79
CA GLN A 4 -18.38 28.01 3.99
C GLN A 4 -17.80 29.06 4.95
N VAL A 5 -17.24 28.62 6.08
CA VAL A 5 -16.61 29.51 7.08
C VAL A 5 -15.10 29.32 7.05
N THR A 6 -14.41 30.18 6.30
CA THR A 6 -12.95 30.21 6.21
C THR A 6 -12.34 30.84 7.46
N VAL A 7 -11.97 30.01 8.44
CA VAL A 7 -11.32 30.48 9.68
C VAL A 7 -9.84 30.74 9.45
N GLN A 8 -9.44 32.02 9.32
CA GLN A 8 -8.03 32.42 9.42
C GLN A 8 -7.58 32.50 10.90
N PRO A 9 -6.48 31.85 11.31
CA PRO A 9 -5.97 31.93 12.67
C PRO A 9 -5.22 33.25 12.92
N GLN A 10 -5.88 34.23 13.55
CA GLN A 10 -5.17 35.39 14.09
C GLN A 10 -4.38 35.01 15.35
N ILE A 11 -3.04 35.06 15.25
CA ILE A 11 -2.15 34.84 16.40
C ILE A 11 -2.01 36.17 17.17
N THR A 12 -2.80 36.35 18.22
CA THR A 12 -2.65 37.47 19.15
C THR A 12 -1.51 37.21 20.15
N SER A 13 -0.52 38.08 20.20
CA SER A 13 0.62 37.97 21.11
C SER A 13 0.23 38.23 22.57
N HIS A 14 0.50 37.28 23.48
CA HIS A 14 0.37 37.51 24.92
C HIS A 14 1.60 38.23 25.52
N PRO A 15 1.45 39.03 26.60
CA PRO A 15 2.54 39.86 27.13
C PRO A 15 3.58 39.07 27.94
N THR A 16 4.82 39.56 27.94
CA THR A 16 5.87 39.11 28.85
C THR A 16 5.54 39.42 30.31
N ARG A 17 5.62 38.42 31.20
CA ARG A 17 5.59 38.63 32.67
C ARG A 17 6.97 38.34 33.26
N SER A 18 7.49 39.29 34.03
CA SER A 18 8.86 39.28 34.57
C SER A 18 8.94 38.75 36.01
N GLY A 19 10.09 38.15 36.35
CA GLY A 19 10.66 38.18 37.70
C GLY A 19 10.01 37.28 38.77
N ALA A 20 10.63 36.13 39.01
CA ALA A 20 10.66 35.47 40.32
C ALA A 20 12.04 34.80 40.49
N THR A 21 12.64 34.91 41.67
CA THR A 21 14.07 34.59 41.89
C THR A 21 14.28 33.90 43.24
N LEU A 22 15.39 33.15 43.37
CA LEU A 22 15.95 32.53 44.59
C LEU A 22 15.27 31.21 45.05
N PRO A 23 15.96 30.37 45.85
CA PRO A 23 17.38 30.39 46.24
C PRO A 23 18.18 29.13 45.82
N SER A 24 19.50 29.17 46.01
CA SER A 24 20.44 28.06 45.77
C SER A 24 21.14 27.61 47.06
N VAL A 25 21.24 26.30 47.31
CA VAL A 25 22.08 25.68 48.37
C VAL A 25 22.74 24.41 47.78
N PRO A 26 24.01 24.04 48.14
CA PRO A 26 24.86 23.24 47.24
C PRO A 26 25.29 21.85 47.75
N ALA A 27 25.82 21.04 46.81
CA ALA A 27 26.75 19.91 47.01
C ALA A 27 26.19 18.71 47.84
N GLU A 28 26.83 17.53 47.93
CA GLU A 28 28.06 17.01 47.31
C GLU A 28 27.99 15.46 47.23
N ARG A 29 28.54 14.83 46.18
CA ARG A 29 29.38 13.60 46.26
C ARG A 29 29.92 13.18 44.89
N GLN A 30 30.98 12.38 44.91
CA GLN A 30 31.93 12.24 43.82
C GLN A 30 31.89 10.85 43.15
N ASN A 31 32.62 10.77 42.03
CA ASN A 31 33.13 9.58 41.33
C ASN A 31 33.63 8.47 42.30
N ALA A 32 33.76 7.19 41.92
CA ALA A 32 34.51 6.71 40.75
C ALA A 32 34.12 5.27 40.30
N PRO A 33 34.63 4.75 39.17
CA PRO A 33 34.09 3.56 38.50
C PRO A 33 34.82 2.24 38.87
N ALA A 34 34.20 1.11 38.49
CA ALA A 34 34.84 -0.20 38.42
C ALA A 34 35.05 -0.63 36.94
N ALA A 35 36.19 -1.23 36.63
CA ALA A 35 36.62 -1.55 35.26
C ALA A 35 36.46 -3.03 34.90
N SER A 36 36.53 -3.30 33.59
CA SER A 36 36.46 -4.63 32.97
C SER A 36 37.65 -5.55 33.31
N ARG A 37 37.39 -6.86 33.41
CA ARG A 37 38.34 -7.93 33.03
C ARG A 37 37.61 -9.23 32.58
N PRO A 38 38.27 -10.15 31.83
CA PRO A 38 37.58 -11.04 30.90
C PRO A 38 38.02 -12.53 30.91
N VAL A 39 37.47 -13.30 29.94
CA VAL A 39 37.94 -14.61 29.40
C VAL A 39 37.81 -15.86 30.30
N ARG A 40 37.09 -16.87 29.79
CA ARG A 40 37.61 -18.25 29.62
C ARG A 40 36.73 -19.09 28.66
N ASP A 41 37.38 -20.00 27.95
CA ASP A 41 36.82 -20.79 26.84
C ASP A 41 36.47 -22.25 27.21
N ALA A 42 35.74 -22.86 26.27
CA ALA A 42 35.73 -24.29 25.92
C ALA A 42 35.17 -25.34 26.90
N ALA A 43 34.07 -25.98 26.46
CA ALA A 43 33.80 -27.40 26.65
C ALA A 43 33.13 -27.96 25.38
N GLN A 44 33.51 -29.16 24.94
CA GLN A 44 32.91 -29.84 23.77
C GLN A 44 31.79 -30.81 24.19
N PRO A 45 30.79 -31.09 23.33
CA PRO A 45 29.74 -32.08 23.62
C PRO A 45 30.25 -33.53 23.48
N HIS A 46 29.70 -34.42 24.30
CA HIS A 46 30.08 -35.84 24.31
C HIS A 46 29.50 -36.64 23.12
N ARG A 47 30.27 -37.65 22.70
CA ARG A 47 29.95 -38.63 21.66
C ARG A 47 29.44 -39.92 22.32
N VAL A 48 28.34 -40.49 21.82
CA VAL A 48 27.84 -41.83 22.22
C VAL A 48 27.66 -42.68 20.96
N SER A 49 27.95 -43.98 21.08
CA SER A 49 28.13 -44.91 19.95
C SER A 49 26.98 -45.93 19.80
N ARG A 50 26.86 -46.50 18.60
CA ARG A 50 26.06 -47.71 18.29
C ARG A 50 26.50 -48.92 19.13
N PRO A 51 25.65 -49.97 19.14
CA PRO A 51 26.11 -51.31 18.75
C PRO A 51 25.44 -51.82 17.45
N HIS A 52 26.10 -52.83 16.85
CA HIS A 52 25.61 -53.75 15.80
C HIS A 52 24.87 -54.95 16.46
N SER A 53 24.23 -55.94 15.82
CA SER A 53 23.94 -56.32 14.41
C SER A 53 22.85 -57.41 14.38
N GLY A 54 22.15 -57.62 13.26
CA GLY A 54 21.27 -58.77 12.99
C GLY A 54 21.05 -58.98 11.49
N ALA A 55 20.80 -60.22 11.05
CA ALA A 55 20.82 -60.65 9.63
C ALA A 55 19.40 -61.02 9.10
N PRO A 56 19.19 -61.18 7.77
CA PRO A 56 17.86 -61.26 7.13
C PRO A 56 17.30 -62.70 7.02
N PRO A 57 16.07 -62.84 6.52
CA PRO A 57 15.86 -63.33 5.13
C PRO A 57 15.08 -62.33 4.25
N ASP A 58 15.08 -62.30 2.90
CA ASP A 58 15.30 -63.25 1.77
C ASP A 58 13.99 -63.59 1.01
N ASP A 59 14.10 -63.94 -0.28
CA ASP A 59 13.03 -63.93 -1.31
C ASP A 59 11.89 -64.99 -1.17
N ASP A 60 10.67 -64.66 -1.67
CA ASP A 60 10.06 -65.32 -2.87
C ASP A 60 8.86 -64.49 -3.41
N ALA A 61 8.47 -64.76 -4.65
CA ALA A 61 7.36 -64.14 -5.37
C ALA A 61 6.29 -65.19 -5.77
N ARG A 62 5.19 -64.74 -6.42
CA ARG A 62 4.26 -65.42 -7.38
C ARG A 62 2.81 -64.93 -7.15
N ARG A 63 2.23 -64.17 -8.08
CA ARG A 63 1.50 -64.60 -9.30
C ARG A 63 0.21 -65.40 -9.03
N ARG A 64 -0.95 -64.83 -9.42
CA ARG A 64 -1.91 -65.45 -10.38
C ARG A 64 -3.07 -64.51 -10.81
N ALA A 65 -3.56 -64.79 -12.00
CA ALA A 65 -4.82 -64.40 -12.66
C ALA A 65 -5.19 -65.60 -13.60
N PRO A 66 -6.23 -65.59 -14.47
CA PRO A 66 -7.26 -64.58 -14.78
C PRO A 66 -8.69 -65.21 -14.86
N ASP A 67 -9.55 -64.71 -15.77
CA ASP A 67 -10.74 -65.36 -16.40
C ASP A 67 -12.08 -65.44 -15.62
N ALA A 68 -13.28 -65.31 -16.24
CA ALA A 68 -13.64 -64.79 -17.58
C ALA A 68 -15.15 -64.42 -17.74
N ALA A 69 -15.42 -63.51 -18.71
CA ALA A 69 -16.58 -63.33 -19.61
C ALA A 69 -18.07 -63.54 -19.17
N ALA A 70 -18.91 -62.52 -19.47
CA ALA A 70 -20.22 -62.67 -20.15
C ALA A 70 -20.73 -61.33 -20.75
N ASP A 71 -21.29 -61.40 -21.96
CA ASP A 71 -22.08 -60.37 -22.70
C ASP A 71 -23.46 -61.02 -23.05
N PRO A 72 -24.53 -60.37 -23.61
CA PRO A 72 -24.48 -59.24 -24.55
C PRO A 72 -25.58 -58.14 -24.45
N HIS A 73 -25.38 -57.13 -25.31
CA HIS A 73 -26.27 -56.10 -25.89
C HIS A 73 -27.70 -56.53 -26.32
N PRO A 74 -28.67 -55.59 -26.51
CA PRO A 74 -28.72 -54.75 -27.73
C PRO A 74 -29.14 -53.26 -27.50
N ALA A 75 -29.41 -52.54 -28.59
CA ALA A 75 -29.64 -51.09 -28.65
C ALA A 75 -30.76 -50.69 -29.62
N HIS A 76 -31.21 -49.43 -29.59
CA HIS A 76 -31.86 -48.61 -30.65
C HIS A 76 -32.01 -47.19 -30.07
N GLN A 77 -32.11 -46.05 -30.75
CA GLN A 77 -31.83 -45.48 -32.09
C GLN A 77 -32.66 -44.17 -32.16
N VAL A 78 -32.41 -43.30 -33.15
CA VAL A 78 -32.92 -41.92 -33.23
C VAL A 78 -33.97 -41.74 -34.34
N PRO A 79 -34.87 -40.75 -34.25
CA PRO A 79 -35.32 -40.06 -35.46
C PRO A 79 -35.30 -38.51 -35.39
N ARG A 80 -34.81 -37.88 -36.47
CA ARG A 80 -35.33 -36.60 -37.00
C ARG A 80 -36.39 -36.92 -38.06
N PRO A 81 -37.35 -36.02 -38.34
CA PRO A 81 -37.37 -35.40 -39.69
C PRO A 81 -37.88 -33.92 -39.68
N THR A 82 -37.19 -32.99 -40.35
CA THR A 82 -37.54 -32.32 -41.64
C THR A 82 -38.58 -31.17 -41.58
N ALA A 83 -38.57 -30.31 -42.59
CA ALA A 83 -39.47 -29.16 -42.74
C ALA A 83 -40.65 -29.48 -43.69
N ASP A 84 -41.74 -28.70 -43.62
CA ASP A 84 -42.04 -27.69 -44.66
C ASP A 84 -43.22 -26.77 -44.27
N ALA A 85 -43.47 -25.73 -45.07
CA ALA A 85 -44.55 -24.75 -44.85
C ALA A 85 -45.95 -25.22 -45.30
N PRO A 86 -47.02 -24.48 -44.96
CA PRO A 86 -47.73 -23.83 -46.07
C PRO A 86 -48.20 -22.39 -45.79
N GLN A 87 -48.28 -21.60 -46.85
CA GLN A 87 -49.02 -20.34 -46.88
C GLN A 87 -50.53 -20.60 -47.04
N ARG A 88 -51.38 -19.76 -46.43
CA ARG A 88 -52.58 -19.24 -47.11
C ARG A 88 -53.04 -17.91 -46.49
N SER A 89 -53.71 -17.11 -47.32
CA SER A 89 -54.05 -15.71 -47.08
C SER A 89 -55.57 -15.48 -47.11
N THR A 90 -55.98 -14.22 -46.93
CA THR A 90 -57.35 -13.69 -46.90
C THR A 90 -58.16 -14.03 -45.63
N GLY A 91 -58.93 -13.11 -45.03
CA GLY A 91 -58.97 -11.64 -45.23
C GLY A 91 -60.37 -11.04 -45.09
N ALA A 92 -60.57 -10.18 -44.08
CA ALA A 92 -61.74 -9.31 -43.92
C ALA A 92 -61.37 -8.08 -43.07
N SER A 93 -61.97 -6.92 -43.34
CA SER A 93 -61.50 -5.62 -42.84
C SER A 93 -62.60 -4.79 -42.15
N THR A 94 -62.29 -4.26 -40.97
CA THR A 94 -62.89 -3.05 -40.37
C THR A 94 -61.80 -2.40 -39.49
N SER A 95 -61.10 -1.31 -39.84
CA SER A 95 -61.50 0.06 -40.22
C SER A 95 -61.52 1.03 -39.02
N HIS A 96 -60.84 2.17 -39.17
CA HIS A 96 -60.61 3.24 -38.18
C HIS A 96 -59.60 2.91 -37.06
N ALA A 97 -58.65 3.80 -36.71
CA ALA A 97 -58.19 5.02 -37.39
C ALA A 97 -56.69 5.21 -37.13
N GLY A 98 -55.99 5.88 -38.06
CA GLY A 98 -54.56 6.17 -37.93
C GLY A 98 -54.28 7.64 -37.67
N THR A 99 -53.32 7.92 -36.79
CA THR A 99 -52.63 9.21 -36.67
C THR A 99 -51.13 8.92 -36.59
N SER A 100 -50.32 9.71 -37.30
CA SER A 100 -48.89 9.46 -37.48
C SER A 100 -48.09 9.49 -36.17
N THR A 101 -47.30 8.46 -35.91
CA THR A 101 -46.13 8.58 -35.03
C THR A 101 -45.05 9.35 -35.79
N SER A 102 -44.96 10.65 -35.56
CA SER A 102 -43.82 11.46 -35.99
C SER A 102 -42.53 10.92 -35.37
N HIS A 103 -41.41 11.05 -36.09
CA HIS A 103 -40.11 11.04 -35.44
C HIS A 103 -40.11 12.10 -34.34
N LEU A 104 -39.77 11.68 -33.13
CA LEU A 104 -39.28 12.57 -32.09
C LEU A 104 -37.83 12.18 -31.87
N ASP A 105 -36.92 13.05 -32.29
CA ASP A 105 -35.58 13.02 -31.75
C ASP A 105 -35.68 13.16 -30.23
N ALA A 106 -35.06 12.24 -29.51
CA ALA A 106 -34.76 12.46 -28.10
C ALA A 106 -33.67 13.54 -28.09
N GLY A 107 -34.10 14.80 -28.06
CA GLY A 107 -33.21 15.94 -28.20
C GLY A 107 -32.11 15.91 -27.14
N ASP A 108 -30.92 16.38 -27.52
CA ASP A 108 -29.87 16.70 -26.57
C ASP A 108 -30.47 17.58 -25.46
N VAL A 109 -30.44 17.08 -24.23
CA VAL A 109 -30.47 17.97 -23.07
C VAL A 109 -29.11 18.65 -23.09
N ASP A 110 -29.07 19.94 -23.40
CA ASP A 110 -27.84 20.73 -23.42
C ASP A 110 -27.13 20.58 -22.06
N PHE A 111 -26.12 19.70 -22.02
CA PHE A 111 -25.28 19.49 -20.84
C PHE A 111 -24.32 20.69 -20.78
N GLU A 112 -24.80 21.80 -20.21
CA GLU A 112 -23.95 22.92 -19.81
C GLU A 112 -23.03 22.43 -18.67
N PRO A 113 -21.71 22.24 -18.91
CA PRO A 113 -20.85 21.67 -17.89
C PRO A 113 -20.62 22.69 -16.78
N GLN A 114 -20.63 22.26 -15.53
CA GLN A 114 -20.41 23.13 -14.38
C GLN A 114 -18.94 23.10 -13.95
N GLU A 115 -18.53 23.98 -13.04
CA GLU A 115 -17.22 23.87 -12.39
C GLU A 115 -17.18 22.56 -11.57
N ASP A 116 -15.99 21.98 -11.41
CA ASP A 116 -15.73 20.69 -10.77
C ASP A 116 -16.26 19.43 -11.49
N ASP A 117 -17.09 19.56 -12.54
CA ASP A 117 -17.59 18.44 -13.38
C ASP A 117 -16.46 17.51 -13.86
N ILE A 118 -16.78 16.22 -14.00
CA ILE A 118 -15.84 15.18 -14.43
C ILE A 118 -16.21 14.66 -15.82
N ARG A 119 -15.25 14.66 -16.74
CA ARG A 119 -15.36 14.06 -18.07
C ARG A 119 -14.40 12.87 -18.19
N VAL A 120 -14.92 11.74 -18.64
CA VAL A 120 -14.17 10.52 -18.96
C VAL A 120 -14.09 10.38 -20.47
N GLU A 121 -12.91 10.58 -21.05
CA GLU A 121 -12.59 10.19 -22.43
C GLU A 121 -12.06 8.76 -22.43
N TYR A 122 -12.82 7.82 -22.99
CA TYR A 122 -12.36 6.44 -23.19
C TYR A 122 -11.52 6.32 -24.46
N HIS A 123 -10.54 5.43 -24.45
CA HIS A 123 -9.71 5.12 -25.61
C HIS A 123 -10.56 4.71 -26.83
N PRO A 124 -10.30 5.21 -28.07
CA PRO A 124 -11.14 4.91 -29.23
C PRO A 124 -11.39 3.41 -29.50
N ASN A 125 -10.37 2.57 -29.34
CA ASN A 125 -10.50 1.10 -29.49
C ASN A 125 -11.45 0.43 -28.47
N SER A 126 -11.95 1.15 -27.46
CA SER A 126 -12.93 0.64 -26.49
C SER A 126 -14.34 0.52 -27.03
N GLY A 127 -14.71 1.36 -28.02
CA GLY A 127 -16.08 1.53 -28.49
C GLY A 127 -17.01 2.31 -27.54
N ARG A 128 -16.51 2.84 -26.41
CA ARG A 128 -17.30 3.60 -25.42
C ARG A 128 -17.33 5.09 -25.78
N PRO A 129 -18.50 5.76 -25.76
CA PRO A 129 -18.58 7.22 -25.93
C PRO A 129 -17.94 7.92 -24.72
N SER A 130 -17.44 9.15 -24.91
CA SER A 130 -17.06 9.99 -23.77
C SER A 130 -18.29 10.30 -22.92
N THR A 131 -18.13 10.29 -21.60
CA THR A 131 -19.20 10.64 -20.64
C THR A 131 -18.78 11.84 -19.80
N THR A 132 -19.65 12.82 -19.65
CA THR A 132 -19.51 13.88 -18.64
C THR A 132 -20.58 13.68 -17.57
N SER A 133 -20.24 13.87 -16.31
CA SER A 133 -21.15 13.72 -15.17
C SER A 133 -20.92 14.86 -14.19
N HIS A 134 -21.99 15.36 -13.56
CA HIS A 134 -21.85 16.32 -12.49
C HIS A 134 -21.08 15.72 -11.32
N PHE A 135 -20.29 16.55 -10.65
CA PHE A 135 -19.35 16.09 -9.64
C PHE A 135 -20.00 15.26 -8.52
N GLU A 136 -21.19 15.66 -8.06
CA GLU A 136 -21.96 14.96 -7.02
C GLU A 136 -22.36 13.52 -7.39
N GLU A 137 -22.45 13.21 -8.69
CA GLU A 137 -22.83 11.89 -9.20
C GLU A 137 -21.61 10.94 -9.32
N PHE A 138 -20.38 11.48 -9.31
CA PHE A 138 -19.13 10.75 -9.53
C PHE A 138 -18.68 9.95 -8.29
N THR A 139 -19.45 8.91 -7.93
CA THR A 139 -19.25 8.15 -6.69
C THR A 139 -18.27 6.98 -6.82
N ARG A 140 -17.32 6.89 -5.87
CA ARG A 140 -16.37 5.78 -5.67
C ARG A 140 -16.74 5.06 -4.37
N LYS A 141 -17.03 3.74 -4.42
CA LYS A 141 -17.66 2.97 -3.31
C LYS A 141 -16.73 2.64 -2.13
N THR A 142 -17.34 2.35 -0.96
CA THR A 142 -16.66 1.92 0.28
C THR A 142 -17.53 0.92 1.07
N PRO A 143 -17.00 -0.20 1.59
CA PRO A 143 -17.75 -1.18 2.40
C PRO A 143 -17.87 -0.83 3.90
N SER A 144 -18.65 -1.61 4.66
CA SER A 144 -19.00 -1.37 6.08
C SER A 144 -19.15 -2.68 6.88
N SER A 145 -18.92 -2.67 8.19
CA SER A 145 -18.86 -3.86 9.07
C SER A 145 -19.63 -3.71 10.41
N TYR A 146 -19.87 -4.83 11.11
CA TYR A 146 -20.64 -4.89 12.38
C TYR A 146 -20.20 -6.07 13.28
N THR A 147 -20.37 -5.98 14.62
CA THR A 147 -20.18 -7.12 15.56
C THR A 147 -20.85 -6.89 16.95
N PRO A 148 -21.38 -7.93 17.64
CA PRO A 148 -22.03 -7.84 18.98
C PRO A 148 -21.25 -8.56 20.15
N PRO A 149 -21.66 -8.43 21.45
CA PRO A 149 -20.87 -8.84 22.64
C PRO A 149 -21.36 -10.08 23.50
N PRO A 150 -20.52 -10.62 24.44
CA PRO A 150 -20.83 -11.68 25.44
C PRO A 150 -21.14 -11.14 26.89
N ASP A 151 -21.41 -11.91 27.97
CA ASP A 151 -20.50 -12.73 28.85
C ASP A 151 -21.23 -13.80 29.77
N ASP A 152 -20.60 -14.39 30.81
CA ASP A 152 -21.14 -14.53 32.22
C ASP A 152 -21.05 -15.85 33.12
N ILE A 153 -20.37 -17.00 32.83
CA ILE A 153 -20.44 -18.24 33.73
C ILE A 153 -19.31 -19.32 33.63
N PRO A 154 -19.12 -20.26 34.58
CA PRO A 154 -17.87 -20.52 35.33
C PRO A 154 -16.47 -20.65 34.66
N TRP A 155 -16.18 -20.29 33.39
CA TRP A 155 -14.80 -19.81 33.06
C TRP A 155 -14.53 -18.38 33.60
N TRP A 156 -15.48 -17.87 34.41
CA TRP A 156 -15.92 -16.49 34.65
C TRP A 156 -14.86 -15.37 34.58
N PRO A 157 -15.07 -14.27 33.81
CA PRO A 157 -16.33 -13.72 33.24
C PRO A 157 -17.08 -14.55 32.16
N PHE A 158 -16.54 -14.75 30.96
CA PHE A 158 -16.18 -16.07 30.42
C PHE A 158 -17.18 -17.23 30.80
N ARG A 159 -17.90 -17.86 29.82
CA ARG A 159 -19.28 -18.48 29.84
C ARG A 159 -19.68 -19.95 30.24
N SER A 160 -18.92 -21.05 30.11
CA SER A 160 -19.38 -22.44 30.45
C SER A 160 -18.32 -23.58 30.54
N GLU A 161 -17.30 -23.47 31.43
CA GLU A 161 -16.13 -24.39 31.62
C GLU A 161 -15.12 -24.62 30.43
N PHE A 162 -15.54 -24.91 29.20
CA PHE A 162 -14.67 -25.10 28.00
C PHE A 162 -13.77 -23.92 27.55
N ASP A 163 -14.26 -22.70 27.25
CA ASP A 163 -13.38 -21.66 26.68
C ASP A 163 -12.29 -21.15 27.65
N TYR A 164 -12.25 -21.58 28.92
CA TYR A 164 -11.04 -21.44 29.76
C TYR A 164 -9.84 -22.13 29.11
N GLU A 165 -10.04 -23.36 28.62
CA GLU A 165 -8.99 -24.14 27.96
C GLU A 165 -8.65 -23.57 26.58
N PHE A 166 -9.65 -23.08 25.84
CA PHE A 166 -9.44 -22.33 24.60
C PHE A 166 -8.61 -21.06 24.84
N VAL A 167 -8.96 -20.23 25.84
CA VAL A 167 -8.19 -19.02 26.19
C VAL A 167 -6.78 -19.38 26.67
N ARG A 168 -6.62 -20.47 27.42
CA ARG A 168 -5.30 -21.01 27.82
C ARG A 168 -4.46 -21.42 26.61
N LEU A 169 -5.08 -22.03 25.59
CA LEU A 169 -4.46 -22.36 24.30
C LEU A 169 -4.10 -21.09 23.50
N CYS A 170 -4.99 -20.10 23.42
CA CYS A 170 -4.73 -18.83 22.75
C CYS A 170 -3.56 -18.07 23.37
N LEU A 171 -3.47 -18.05 24.71
CA LEU A 171 -2.36 -17.45 25.46
C LEU A 171 -1.05 -18.21 25.22
N ALA A 172 -1.07 -19.54 25.22
CA ALA A 172 0.10 -20.37 24.94
C ALA A 172 0.59 -20.23 23.49
N ALA A 173 -0.32 -19.99 22.53
CA ALA A 173 -0.02 -19.74 21.12
C ALA A 173 0.21 -18.26 20.77
N GLY A 174 0.10 -17.34 21.73
CA GLY A 174 0.33 -15.90 21.52
C GLY A 174 -0.69 -15.19 20.62
N LEU A 175 -1.91 -15.71 20.48
CA LEU A 175 -2.91 -15.19 19.54
C LEU A 175 -3.40 -13.79 19.92
N ASN A 176 -3.61 -12.94 18.91
CA ASN A 176 -4.12 -11.59 19.09
C ASN A 176 -5.66 -11.57 19.26
N LYS A 177 -6.18 -10.42 19.71
CA LYS A 177 -7.61 -10.19 20.00
C LYS A 177 -8.53 -10.66 18.88
N ASP A 178 -8.19 -10.34 17.63
CA ASP A 178 -9.10 -10.53 16.50
C ASP A 178 -9.06 -11.98 15.99
N GLN A 179 -7.90 -12.65 16.08
CA GLN A 179 -7.77 -14.11 15.92
C GLN A 179 -8.63 -14.88 16.93
N VAL A 180 -8.62 -14.46 18.20
CA VAL A 180 -9.46 -15.07 19.27
C VAL A 180 -10.95 -14.90 18.98
N ASN A 181 -11.38 -13.71 18.55
CA ASN A 181 -12.79 -13.45 18.20
C ASN A 181 -13.27 -14.34 17.04
N SER A 182 -12.46 -14.51 16.00
CA SER A 182 -12.79 -15.35 14.84
C SER A 182 -12.99 -16.82 15.21
N PHE A 183 -12.16 -17.37 16.10
CA PHE A 183 -12.31 -18.74 16.60
C PHE A 183 -13.62 -18.92 17.39
N ILE A 184 -13.95 -17.98 18.30
CA ILE A 184 -15.20 -18.02 19.07
C ILE A 184 -16.42 -17.97 18.13
N ALA A 185 -16.37 -17.15 17.08
CA ALA A 185 -17.44 -17.05 16.09
C ALA A 185 -17.66 -18.38 15.32
N LEU A 186 -16.58 -19.08 14.95
CA LEU A 186 -16.65 -20.40 14.32
C LEU A 186 -17.29 -21.44 15.25
N MET A 187 -16.89 -21.50 16.52
CA MET A 187 -17.47 -22.46 17.48
C MET A 187 -18.97 -22.22 17.71
N ARG A 188 -19.38 -20.94 17.85
CA ARG A 188 -20.79 -20.55 18.02
C ARG A 188 -21.64 -20.73 16.75
N ARG A 189 -21.04 -20.98 15.58
CA ARG A 189 -21.73 -21.35 14.34
C ARG A 189 -22.12 -22.83 14.34
N VAL A 190 -21.20 -23.70 14.78
CA VAL A 190 -21.41 -25.16 14.91
C VAL A 190 -22.42 -25.48 16.02
N GLU A 191 -22.30 -24.82 17.18
CA GLU A 191 -23.20 -24.99 18.34
C GLU A 191 -24.68 -24.77 17.99
N ARG A 192 -24.97 -23.91 17.00
CA ARG A 192 -26.35 -23.59 16.56
C ARG A 192 -26.98 -24.67 15.67
N GLY A 193 -26.30 -25.78 15.41
CA GLY A 193 -26.85 -26.94 14.70
C GLY A 193 -27.08 -26.76 13.20
N GLY A 194 -26.67 -25.63 12.61
CA GLY A 194 -26.78 -25.38 11.17
C GLY A 194 -25.68 -26.05 10.33
N GLU A 195 -24.51 -26.30 10.93
CA GLU A 195 -23.31 -26.82 10.26
C GLU A 195 -22.54 -27.75 11.21
N SER A 196 -21.99 -28.85 10.69
CA SER A 196 -21.18 -29.79 11.46
C SER A 196 -19.68 -29.55 11.25
N PHE A 197 -18.90 -29.57 12.33
CA PHE A 197 -17.44 -29.57 12.26
C PHE A 197 -16.94 -31.00 12.01
N THR A 198 -16.24 -31.21 10.89
CA THR A 198 -15.89 -32.56 10.39
C THR A 198 -14.41 -32.91 10.47
N PHE A 199 -13.53 -31.99 10.86
CA PHE A 199 -12.09 -32.26 10.96
C PHE A 199 -11.76 -33.08 12.20
N ALA A 200 -11.42 -34.36 12.00
CA ALA A 200 -11.02 -35.27 13.07
C ALA A 200 -9.56 -35.08 13.53
N SER A 201 -8.69 -34.50 12.69
CA SER A 201 -7.27 -34.28 13.01
C SER A 201 -6.65 -33.13 12.22
N HIS A 202 -5.46 -32.69 12.65
CA HIS A 202 -4.61 -31.76 11.88
C HIS A 202 -4.26 -32.31 10.48
N ALA A 203 -4.10 -33.64 10.33
CA ALA A 203 -3.80 -34.25 9.04
C ALA A 203 -5.00 -34.20 8.07
N ASP A 204 -6.23 -34.23 8.59
CA ASP A 204 -7.44 -34.09 7.76
C ASP A 204 -7.68 -32.62 7.39
N MET A 205 -7.42 -31.69 8.32
CA MET A 205 -7.39 -30.26 8.02
C MET A 205 -6.33 -29.91 6.95
N GLN A 206 -5.11 -30.44 7.06
CA GLN A 206 -4.08 -30.28 6.02
C GLN A 206 -4.50 -30.89 4.68
N ARG A 207 -5.20 -32.04 4.68
CA ARG A 207 -5.71 -32.67 3.46
C ARG A 207 -6.75 -31.78 2.78
N THR A 208 -7.76 -31.30 3.51
CA THR A 208 -8.78 -30.43 2.93
C THR A 208 -8.26 -29.04 2.56
N TRP A 209 -7.23 -28.53 3.23
CA TRP A 209 -6.48 -27.36 2.75
C TRP A 209 -5.72 -27.65 1.45
N LYS A 210 -5.14 -28.84 1.28
CA LYS A 210 -4.56 -29.27 0.01
C LYS A 210 -5.63 -29.41 -1.09
N ASP A 211 -6.78 -30.00 -0.78
CA ASP A 211 -7.90 -30.13 -1.72
C ASP A 211 -8.43 -28.74 -2.13
N ALA A 212 -8.52 -27.78 -1.19
CA ALA A 212 -8.90 -26.40 -1.48
C ALA A 212 -7.83 -25.65 -2.30
N TYR A 213 -6.54 -25.93 -2.08
CA TYR A 213 -5.44 -25.40 -2.89
C TYR A 213 -5.41 -25.97 -4.31
N ASP A 214 -5.71 -27.25 -4.50
CA ASP A 214 -5.77 -27.87 -5.83
C ASP A 214 -6.95 -27.33 -6.70
N ASN A 215 -7.83 -26.50 -6.12
CA ASN A 215 -8.86 -25.69 -6.82
C ASN A 215 -8.39 -24.25 -7.18
N LEU A 216 -7.18 -23.83 -6.81
CA LEU A 216 -6.54 -22.57 -7.20
C LEU A 216 -5.32 -22.84 -8.09
N THR A 217 -4.74 -21.83 -8.76
CA THR A 217 -3.51 -22.06 -9.53
C THR A 217 -2.34 -22.52 -8.64
N PRO A 218 -1.86 -23.77 -8.80
CA PRO A 218 -0.86 -24.33 -7.89
C PRO A 218 0.56 -23.87 -8.23
N PHE A 219 1.41 -23.78 -7.20
CA PHE A 219 2.86 -23.77 -7.36
C PHE A 219 3.35 -25.11 -7.93
N LYS A 220 4.39 -25.03 -8.76
CA LYS A 220 5.14 -26.17 -9.29
C LYS A 220 6.63 -25.96 -9.03
N LYS A 221 7.30 -27.05 -8.64
CA LYS A 221 8.77 -27.13 -8.56
C LYS A 221 9.31 -27.26 -9.97
N GLN A 222 10.15 -26.32 -10.40
CA GLN A 222 10.75 -26.29 -11.73
C GLN A 222 12.28 -26.17 -11.58
N PRO A 223 13.03 -27.28 -11.69
CA PRO A 223 14.48 -27.19 -11.76
C PRO A 223 14.90 -26.57 -13.10
N PHE A 224 15.98 -25.79 -13.07
CA PHE A 224 16.63 -25.24 -14.26
C PHE A 224 18.14 -25.11 -14.02
N THR A 225 18.93 -25.23 -15.09
CA THR A 225 20.39 -25.27 -15.02
C THR A 225 21.00 -23.97 -15.55
N VAL A 226 22.04 -23.47 -14.90
CA VAL A 226 22.81 -22.30 -15.38
C VAL A 226 24.31 -22.60 -15.30
N ARG A 227 25.02 -22.32 -16.40
CA ARG A 227 26.48 -22.48 -16.49
C ARG A 227 27.20 -21.48 -15.57
N TYR A 228 28.02 -21.99 -14.65
CA TYR A 228 29.00 -21.20 -13.92
C TYR A 228 30.41 -21.71 -14.22
N LYS A 229 31.22 -20.88 -14.91
CA LYS A 229 32.53 -21.27 -15.45
C LYS A 229 32.40 -22.57 -16.28
N ASP A 230 32.97 -23.67 -15.78
CA ASP A 230 33.02 -24.96 -16.43
C ASP A 230 32.05 -26.01 -15.84
N GLU A 231 31.15 -25.58 -14.94
CA GLU A 231 30.16 -26.41 -14.27
C GLU A 231 28.71 -25.97 -14.57
N ASP A 232 27.81 -26.94 -14.63
CA ASP A 232 26.38 -26.75 -14.83
C ASP A 232 25.69 -26.85 -13.48
N LEU A 233 25.26 -25.71 -12.92
CA LEU A 233 24.67 -25.64 -11.59
C LEU A 233 23.14 -25.62 -11.67
N GLU A 234 22.48 -26.51 -10.92
CA GLU A 234 21.02 -26.59 -10.83
C GLU A 234 20.47 -25.57 -9.84
N HIS A 235 19.35 -24.96 -10.21
CA HIS A 235 18.53 -24.10 -9.36
C HIS A 235 17.09 -24.58 -9.36
N VAL A 236 16.41 -24.43 -8.24
CA VAL A 236 14.97 -24.67 -8.15
C VAL A 236 14.23 -23.33 -8.22
N LEU A 237 13.32 -23.21 -9.17
CA LEU A 237 12.25 -22.21 -9.15
C LEU A 237 10.99 -22.86 -8.57
N TRP A 238 10.33 -22.20 -7.63
CA TRP A 238 8.92 -22.49 -7.33
C TRP A 238 8.08 -21.43 -8.02
N THR A 239 7.19 -21.81 -8.94
CA THR A 239 6.34 -20.85 -9.66
C THR A 239 4.94 -21.40 -9.89
N ARG A 240 3.93 -20.53 -9.88
CA ARG A 240 2.60 -20.81 -10.43
C ARG A 240 2.47 -20.22 -11.84
N ASN A 241 1.45 -20.65 -12.59
CA ASN A 241 1.19 -20.11 -13.91
C ASN A 241 0.60 -18.69 -13.78
N LEU A 242 1.33 -17.69 -14.30
CA LEU A 242 0.97 -16.26 -14.21
C LEU A 242 -0.26 -15.88 -15.07
N GLU A 243 -0.53 -16.61 -16.16
CA GLU A 243 -1.74 -16.46 -16.97
C GLU A 243 -2.96 -17.03 -16.22
N ASN A 244 -2.82 -18.20 -15.59
CA ASN A 244 -3.90 -18.79 -14.79
C ASN A 244 -4.20 -17.95 -13.53
N TYR A 245 -3.19 -17.41 -12.85
CA TYR A 245 -3.41 -16.44 -11.76
C TYR A 245 -4.25 -15.22 -12.21
N ALA A 246 -4.04 -14.71 -13.43
CA ALA A 246 -4.87 -13.65 -13.97
C ALA A 246 -6.30 -14.12 -14.28
N LYS A 247 -6.47 -15.35 -14.79
CA LYS A 247 -7.78 -15.98 -15.03
C LYS A 247 -8.55 -16.27 -13.73
N ASP A 248 -7.88 -16.66 -12.65
CA ASP A 248 -8.47 -16.86 -11.32
C ASP A 248 -9.14 -15.56 -10.84
N LEU A 249 -8.49 -14.40 -11.07
CA LEU A 249 -9.03 -13.07 -10.72
C LEU A 249 -10.13 -12.59 -11.69
N LEU A 250 -10.00 -12.87 -12.99
CA LEU A 250 -11.03 -12.59 -14.00
C LEU A 250 -12.29 -13.49 -13.86
N SER A 251 -12.19 -14.58 -13.11
CA SER A 251 -13.33 -15.48 -12.84
C SER A 251 -14.22 -15.00 -11.70
N ASP A 252 -13.72 -14.14 -10.81
CA ASP A 252 -14.49 -13.67 -9.65
C ASP A 252 -15.39 -12.48 -10.05
N PRO A 253 -16.73 -12.61 -9.96
CA PRO A 253 -17.66 -11.57 -10.41
C PRO A 253 -17.61 -10.30 -9.54
N LEU A 254 -17.13 -10.37 -8.29
CA LEU A 254 -16.96 -9.20 -7.44
C LEU A 254 -15.76 -8.38 -7.93
N LEU A 255 -14.60 -9.04 -8.12
CA LEU A 255 -13.40 -8.38 -8.61
C LEU A 255 -13.58 -7.80 -10.01
N VAL A 256 -14.27 -8.52 -10.91
CA VAL A 256 -14.54 -8.04 -12.28
C VAL A 256 -15.45 -6.80 -12.28
N ALA A 257 -16.34 -6.63 -11.30
CA ALA A 257 -17.21 -5.46 -11.20
C ALA A 257 -16.46 -4.16 -10.85
N ASP A 258 -15.28 -4.26 -10.22
CA ASP A 258 -14.42 -3.11 -9.90
C ASP A 258 -13.22 -2.95 -10.86
N MET A 259 -13.01 -3.86 -11.82
CA MET A 259 -11.93 -3.73 -12.83
C MET A 259 -12.30 -2.76 -13.95
N GLU A 260 -11.37 -1.87 -14.31
CA GLU A 260 -11.42 -1.16 -15.59
C GLU A 260 -10.49 -1.83 -16.61
N PHE A 261 -11.02 -2.08 -17.81
CA PHE A 261 -10.41 -2.82 -18.90
C PHE A 261 -10.02 -1.95 -20.10
N ASP A 262 -10.47 -0.68 -20.13
CA ASP A 262 -10.13 0.30 -21.15
C ASP A 262 -9.26 1.44 -20.60
N ALA A 263 -8.39 2.01 -21.42
CA ALA A 263 -7.68 3.22 -21.05
C ALA A 263 -8.64 4.41 -21.00
N GLN A 264 -8.46 5.26 -20.00
CA GLN A 264 -9.24 6.48 -19.78
C GLN A 264 -8.31 7.70 -19.81
N ARG A 265 -8.87 8.86 -20.11
CA ARG A 265 -8.36 10.16 -19.66
C ARG A 265 -9.46 10.81 -18.85
N LEU A 266 -9.15 11.08 -17.59
CA LEU A 266 -10.02 11.84 -16.71
C LEU A 266 -9.69 13.32 -16.87
N MET A 267 -10.73 14.14 -17.06
CA MET A 267 -10.64 15.59 -17.11
C MET A 267 -11.61 16.17 -16.10
N LYS A 268 -11.20 17.26 -15.44
CA LYS A 268 -12.02 18.03 -14.51
C LYS A 268 -12.23 19.44 -15.05
N ARG A 269 -13.42 20.01 -14.89
CA ARG A 269 -13.64 21.44 -15.22
C ARG A 269 -13.12 22.33 -14.11
N THR A 270 -12.15 23.18 -14.44
CA THR A 270 -11.46 24.09 -13.51
C THR A 270 -11.24 25.44 -14.18
N GLY A 271 -11.73 26.53 -13.58
CA GLY A 271 -11.73 27.86 -14.17
C GLY A 271 -12.55 27.95 -15.46
N GLY A 272 -13.51 27.05 -15.67
CA GLY A 272 -14.24 26.88 -16.93
C GLY A 272 -13.50 26.12 -18.05
N GLU A 273 -12.22 25.78 -17.87
CA GLU A 273 -11.43 24.96 -18.81
C GLU A 273 -11.37 23.47 -18.37
N TRP A 274 -11.01 22.56 -19.27
CA TRP A 274 -10.85 21.14 -18.95
C TRP A 274 -9.39 20.77 -18.66
N GLU A 275 -9.06 20.47 -17.40
CA GLU A 275 -7.72 20.01 -16.99
C GLU A 275 -7.69 18.47 -16.85
N ARG A 276 -6.70 17.80 -17.45
CA ARG A 276 -6.50 16.36 -17.27
C ARG A 276 -5.97 16.03 -15.87
N PHE A 277 -6.44 14.91 -15.31
CA PHE A 277 -5.85 14.29 -14.14
C PHE A 277 -5.60 12.78 -14.30
N VAL A 278 -4.75 12.24 -13.44
CA VAL A 278 -4.26 10.85 -13.44
C VAL A 278 -4.20 10.33 -12.01
N ASP A 279 -4.71 9.12 -11.77
CA ASP A 279 -4.60 8.40 -10.50
C ASP A 279 -4.17 6.93 -10.69
N GLU A 280 -5.00 6.10 -11.30
CA GLU A 280 -4.74 4.68 -11.55
C GLU A 280 -3.98 4.42 -12.87
N PRO A 281 -3.32 3.25 -13.02
CA PRO A 281 -2.59 2.91 -14.26
C PRO A 281 -3.45 2.99 -15.53
N CYS A 282 -4.76 2.71 -15.46
CA CYS A 282 -5.69 2.84 -16.58
C CYS A 282 -5.94 4.29 -17.04
N THR A 283 -5.67 5.29 -16.19
CA THR A 283 -5.78 6.73 -16.51
C THR A 283 -4.47 7.32 -17.07
N ALA A 284 -3.39 6.52 -17.04
CA ALA A 284 -2.03 6.94 -17.33
C ALA A 284 -1.59 6.60 -18.76
N ASN A 285 -0.57 7.30 -19.25
CA ASN A 285 -0.15 7.26 -20.65
C ASN A 285 0.19 5.85 -21.12
N ARG A 286 0.93 5.03 -20.34
CA ARG A 286 1.40 3.71 -20.80
C ARG A 286 0.25 2.76 -21.14
N PHE A 287 -0.84 2.81 -20.39
CA PHE A 287 -1.99 1.93 -20.60
C PHE A 287 -2.76 2.33 -21.87
N TRP A 288 -2.88 3.64 -22.14
CA TRP A 288 -3.35 4.19 -23.42
C TRP A 288 -2.44 3.80 -24.58
N ASP A 289 -1.13 4.02 -24.42
CA ASP A 289 -0.05 3.65 -25.35
C ASP A 289 -0.10 2.18 -25.78
N VAL A 290 -0.54 1.30 -24.88
CA VAL A 290 -0.67 -0.14 -25.12
C VAL A 290 -1.99 -0.44 -25.83
N GLN A 291 -3.13 0.11 -25.37
CA GLN A 291 -4.41 -0.13 -26.05
C GLN A 291 -4.45 0.41 -27.49
N SER A 292 -3.69 1.48 -27.77
CA SER A 292 -3.46 2.01 -29.13
C SER A 292 -2.77 1.01 -30.08
N LYS A 293 -2.08 0.00 -29.54
CA LYS A 293 -1.35 -1.03 -30.30
C LYS A 293 -2.08 -2.37 -30.37
N LEU A 294 -3.21 -2.52 -29.66
CA LEU A 294 -4.03 -3.73 -29.70
C LEU A 294 -5.06 -3.67 -30.85
N PRO A 295 -5.59 -4.82 -31.31
CA PRO A 295 -6.74 -4.81 -32.23
C PRO A 295 -7.95 -4.06 -31.66
N PRO A 296 -8.84 -3.50 -32.50
CA PRO A 296 -10.09 -2.89 -32.05
C PRO A 296 -10.91 -3.82 -31.15
N GLY A 297 -11.47 -3.30 -30.06
CA GLY A 297 -12.23 -4.06 -29.06
C GLY A 297 -11.39 -4.88 -28.07
N ALA A 298 -10.10 -5.10 -28.32
CA ALA A 298 -9.23 -5.83 -27.40
C ALA A 298 -8.87 -4.99 -26.15
N LYS A 299 -8.64 -5.68 -25.03
CA LYS A 299 -8.50 -5.09 -23.70
C LYS A 299 -7.08 -5.31 -23.14
N PRO A 300 -6.36 -4.26 -22.71
CA PRO A 300 -5.11 -4.40 -21.96
C PRO A 300 -5.35 -5.05 -20.58
N LEU A 301 -4.61 -6.12 -20.28
CA LEU A 301 -4.56 -6.75 -18.96
C LEU A 301 -3.19 -6.47 -18.34
N ALA A 302 -3.15 -5.53 -17.41
CA ALA A 302 -1.92 -4.97 -16.89
C ALA A 302 -1.46 -5.71 -15.62
N LEU A 303 -0.22 -6.20 -15.60
CA LEU A 303 0.41 -6.80 -14.44
C LEU A 303 1.37 -5.83 -13.76
N HIS A 304 1.24 -5.72 -12.44
CA HIS A 304 2.19 -5.07 -11.55
C HIS A 304 2.95 -6.16 -10.78
N LEU A 305 4.27 -6.20 -10.92
CA LEU A 305 5.14 -7.15 -10.24
C LEU A 305 5.97 -6.47 -9.14
N TYR A 306 6.41 -7.26 -8.17
CA TYR A 306 7.42 -6.89 -7.18
C TYR A 306 8.35 -8.08 -6.96
N ALA A 307 9.65 -7.85 -6.82
CA ALA A 307 10.65 -8.87 -6.48
C ALA A 307 11.76 -8.27 -5.63
N ASP A 308 12.08 -8.92 -4.50
CA ASP A 308 13.01 -8.45 -3.48
C ASP A 308 13.49 -9.61 -2.60
N LYS A 309 14.70 -9.51 -2.02
CA LYS A 309 15.30 -10.54 -1.15
C LYS A 309 14.97 -10.29 0.32
N THR A 310 13.95 -10.95 0.82
CA THR A 310 13.52 -10.84 2.23
C THR A 310 14.25 -11.81 3.15
N LYS A 311 14.41 -11.43 4.42
CA LYS A 311 14.86 -12.34 5.48
C LYS A 311 13.64 -13.07 6.05
N LEU A 312 13.64 -14.40 6.00
CA LEU A 312 12.54 -15.23 6.48
C LEU A 312 12.62 -15.49 7.99
N SER A 313 13.81 -15.57 8.56
CA SER A 313 13.99 -15.74 10.01
C SER A 313 14.38 -14.43 10.72
N SER A 314 13.85 -14.23 11.92
CA SER A 314 14.21 -13.14 12.84
C SER A 314 15.70 -13.17 13.22
N PHE A 315 16.28 -14.37 13.34
CA PHE A 315 17.72 -14.61 13.55
C PHE A 315 18.58 -14.44 12.28
N GLY A 316 17.98 -14.16 11.12
CA GLY A 316 18.65 -13.65 9.92
C GLY A 316 19.42 -14.65 9.06
N THR A 317 19.32 -15.95 9.33
CA THR A 317 19.97 -17.04 8.59
C THR A 317 19.22 -17.47 7.33
N ALA A 318 17.88 -17.42 7.35
CA ALA A 318 17.05 -17.82 6.21
C ALA A 318 16.68 -16.59 5.36
N LYS A 319 16.77 -16.73 4.04
CA LYS A 319 16.40 -15.71 3.04
C LYS A 319 15.44 -16.34 2.02
N GLY A 320 14.55 -15.53 1.47
CA GLY A 320 13.70 -15.91 0.34
C GLY A 320 13.57 -14.74 -0.64
N HIS A 321 13.33 -15.04 -1.91
CA HIS A 321 13.20 -14.02 -2.95
C HIS A 321 11.82 -14.13 -3.64
N PRO A 322 10.73 -13.75 -2.93
CA PRO A 322 9.38 -13.84 -3.47
C PRO A 322 9.19 -12.86 -4.62
N VAL A 323 8.50 -13.32 -5.67
CA VAL A 323 7.91 -12.49 -6.71
C VAL A 323 6.42 -12.38 -6.42
N ILE A 324 5.93 -11.16 -6.20
CA ILE A 324 4.51 -10.87 -5.97
C ILE A 324 3.92 -10.26 -7.26
N ALA A 325 2.75 -10.74 -7.67
CA ALA A 325 1.97 -10.16 -8.77
C ALA A 325 0.67 -9.52 -8.28
N ARG A 326 0.20 -8.54 -9.03
CA ARG A 326 -1.04 -7.78 -8.88
C ARG A 326 -1.64 -7.49 -10.26
N ILE A 327 -2.96 -7.50 -10.38
CA ILE A 327 -3.67 -6.99 -11.57
C ILE A 327 -3.87 -5.48 -11.43
N ALA A 328 -3.27 -4.70 -12.32
CA ALA A 328 -3.31 -3.24 -12.28
C ALA A 328 -4.60 -2.63 -12.87
N ASN A 329 -5.49 -3.47 -13.42
CA ASN A 329 -6.87 -3.13 -13.77
C ASN A 329 -7.77 -2.97 -12.52
N LEU A 330 -7.40 -3.54 -11.37
CA LEU A 330 -8.10 -3.35 -10.09
C LEU A 330 -7.65 -2.04 -9.41
N PRO A 331 -8.56 -1.26 -8.79
CA PRO A 331 -8.23 -0.08 -8.00
C PRO A 331 -7.20 -0.35 -6.89
N VAL A 332 -6.35 0.63 -6.58
CA VAL A 332 -5.19 0.52 -5.67
C VAL A 332 -5.56 0.03 -4.28
N HIS A 333 -6.76 0.34 -3.78
CA HIS A 333 -7.21 -0.07 -2.45
C HIS A 333 -7.56 -1.57 -2.37
N ILE A 334 -8.09 -2.15 -3.45
CA ILE A 334 -8.29 -3.61 -3.59
C ILE A 334 -6.95 -4.28 -3.91
N ARG A 335 -6.22 -3.74 -4.89
CA ARG A 335 -4.95 -4.26 -5.43
C ARG A 335 -3.80 -4.32 -4.40
N ASN A 336 -3.80 -3.39 -3.44
CA ASN A 336 -2.88 -3.39 -2.30
C ASN A 336 -3.55 -3.83 -0.98
N GLY A 337 -4.81 -4.27 -1.02
CA GLY A 337 -5.54 -4.82 0.11
C GLY A 337 -5.13 -6.26 0.46
N ARG A 338 -5.81 -6.84 1.46
CA ARG A 338 -5.58 -8.21 1.96
C ARG A 338 -6.56 -9.26 1.42
N GLY A 339 -7.70 -8.82 0.88
CA GLY A 339 -8.70 -9.69 0.26
C GLY A 339 -8.28 -10.27 -1.08
N LYS A 340 -9.21 -10.96 -1.76
CA LYS A 340 -8.94 -11.75 -2.98
C LYS A 340 -8.18 -11.01 -4.09
N GLY A 341 -8.47 -9.73 -4.30
CA GLY A 341 -7.84 -8.88 -5.34
C GLY A 341 -6.47 -8.32 -4.97
N GLY A 342 -5.99 -8.58 -3.75
CA GLY A 342 -4.67 -8.17 -3.28
C GLY A 342 -3.52 -8.89 -3.98
N GLY A 343 -2.30 -8.42 -3.73
CA GLY A 343 -1.07 -9.02 -4.28
C GLY A 343 -0.85 -10.45 -3.78
N ARG A 344 -0.50 -11.36 -4.69
CA ARG A 344 -0.22 -12.77 -4.40
C ARG A 344 1.19 -13.15 -4.82
N ILE A 345 1.82 -14.08 -4.10
CA ILE A 345 3.15 -14.57 -4.49
C ILE A 345 2.96 -15.50 -5.70
N VAL A 346 3.66 -15.22 -6.80
CA VAL A 346 3.61 -16.03 -8.02
C VAL A 346 4.85 -16.90 -8.20
N ALA A 347 5.97 -16.54 -7.57
CA ALA A 347 7.16 -17.36 -7.55
C ALA A 347 8.08 -17.12 -6.34
N TRP A 348 9.00 -18.06 -6.11
CA TRP A 348 10.18 -17.89 -5.27
C TRP A 348 11.41 -18.08 -6.15
N LEU A 349 12.17 -17.00 -6.38
CA LEU A 349 13.43 -17.05 -7.13
C LEU A 349 14.52 -17.71 -6.26
N PRO A 350 15.45 -18.47 -6.86
CA PRO A 350 16.51 -19.14 -6.11
C PRO A 350 17.47 -18.15 -5.44
N ILE A 351 17.81 -18.43 -4.18
CA ILE A 351 18.89 -17.73 -3.48
C ILE A 351 20.23 -18.29 -3.96
N VAL A 352 20.88 -17.59 -4.89
CA VAL A 352 22.18 -18.01 -5.43
C VAL A 352 23.28 -17.88 -4.39
N SER A 353 23.75 -19.02 -3.90
CA SER A 353 25.01 -19.18 -3.18
C SER A 353 25.89 -20.20 -3.90
N VAL A 354 27.21 -20.05 -3.78
CA VAL A 354 28.22 -21.04 -4.20
C VAL A 354 29.11 -21.27 -2.98
N PRO A 355 29.26 -22.50 -2.46
CA PRO A 355 29.89 -22.74 -1.15
C PRO A 355 31.31 -22.17 -0.98
N GLU A 356 32.05 -22.02 -2.07
CA GLU A 356 33.43 -21.52 -2.09
C GLU A 356 33.53 -19.99 -2.20
N LEU A 357 32.41 -19.27 -2.36
CA LEU A 357 32.39 -17.83 -2.62
C LEU A 357 31.53 -17.05 -1.61
N PRO A 358 32.04 -15.93 -1.06
CA PRO A 358 31.21 -14.99 -0.31
C PRO A 358 30.07 -14.44 -1.17
N GLU A 359 28.86 -14.30 -0.60
CA GLU A 359 27.69 -13.76 -1.30
C GLU A 359 27.95 -12.40 -1.96
N ASP A 360 28.75 -11.57 -1.27
CA ASP A 360 29.13 -10.20 -1.61
C ASP A 360 30.36 -10.10 -2.54
N THR A 361 30.84 -11.20 -3.14
CA THR A 361 31.98 -11.13 -4.06
C THR A 361 31.68 -10.24 -5.28
N THR A 362 32.65 -9.39 -5.61
CA THR A 362 32.59 -8.43 -6.73
C THR A 362 33.11 -9.01 -8.05
N ASP A 363 33.49 -10.29 -8.07
CA ASP A 363 33.90 -11.04 -9.27
C ASP A 363 32.90 -10.82 -10.44
N PRO A 364 33.33 -10.23 -11.58
CA PRO A 364 32.46 -10.04 -12.73
C PRO A 364 31.80 -11.32 -13.25
N VAL A 365 32.44 -12.49 -13.10
CA VAL A 365 31.88 -13.77 -13.54
C VAL A 365 30.70 -14.16 -12.65
N TYR A 366 30.88 -14.21 -11.33
CA TYR A 366 29.79 -14.45 -10.37
C TYR A 366 28.68 -13.40 -10.44
N VAL A 367 29.03 -12.12 -10.59
CA VAL A 367 28.07 -11.01 -10.69
C VAL A 367 27.26 -11.02 -12.00
N ASN A 368 27.80 -11.62 -13.07
CA ASN A 368 27.07 -11.91 -14.31
C ASN A 368 26.23 -13.20 -14.19
N TYR A 369 26.72 -14.23 -13.50
CA TYR A 369 26.03 -15.48 -13.23
C TYR A 369 24.77 -15.27 -12.36
N LYS A 370 24.86 -14.52 -11.26
CA LYS A 370 23.67 -14.15 -10.45
C LYS A 370 22.57 -13.45 -11.27
N ARG A 371 22.92 -12.73 -12.35
CA ARG A 371 21.97 -12.11 -13.29
C ARG A 371 21.39 -13.11 -14.32
N GLU A 372 22.17 -14.09 -14.76
CA GLU A 372 21.67 -15.17 -15.61
C GLU A 372 20.60 -15.98 -14.87
N VAL A 373 20.90 -16.43 -13.64
CA VAL A 373 19.95 -17.19 -12.81
C VAL A 373 18.65 -16.39 -12.59
N TYR A 374 18.77 -15.09 -12.31
CA TYR A 374 17.62 -14.18 -12.18
C TYR A 374 16.76 -14.13 -13.45
N HIS A 375 17.35 -13.97 -14.63
CA HIS A 375 16.60 -13.89 -15.90
C HIS A 375 16.11 -15.23 -16.42
N VAL A 376 16.80 -16.35 -16.18
CA VAL A 376 16.28 -17.69 -16.51
C VAL A 376 15.10 -18.02 -15.58
N GLY A 377 15.20 -17.72 -14.29
CA GLY A 377 14.07 -17.79 -13.36
C GLY A 377 12.87 -16.94 -13.83
N PHE A 378 13.10 -15.66 -14.14
CA PHE A 378 12.04 -14.79 -14.67
C PHE A 378 11.50 -15.22 -16.04
N ARG A 379 12.31 -15.82 -16.91
CA ARG A 379 11.85 -16.39 -18.18
C ARG A 379 10.81 -17.48 -17.94
N HIS A 380 11.04 -18.39 -16.99
CA HIS A 380 10.04 -19.40 -16.62
C HIS A 380 8.77 -18.80 -15.99
N ILE A 381 8.89 -17.76 -15.15
CA ILE A 381 7.73 -17.04 -14.56
C ILE A 381 6.88 -16.36 -15.65
N LEU A 382 7.52 -15.79 -16.68
CA LEU A 382 6.88 -14.97 -17.70
C LEU A 382 6.46 -15.75 -18.96
N GLU A 383 6.99 -16.95 -19.20
CA GLU A 383 6.64 -17.77 -20.37
C GLU A 383 5.13 -17.97 -20.57
N PRO A 384 4.30 -18.23 -19.53
CA PRO A 384 2.85 -18.37 -19.71
C PRO A 384 2.17 -17.12 -20.30
N VAL A 385 2.65 -15.92 -19.96
CA VAL A 385 2.04 -14.65 -20.44
C VAL A 385 2.67 -14.14 -21.74
N LYS A 386 3.72 -14.80 -22.25
CA LYS A 386 4.45 -14.40 -23.45
C LYS A 386 3.61 -14.47 -24.72
N ALA A 387 2.85 -15.54 -24.92
CA ALA A 387 1.89 -15.65 -26.01
C ALA A 387 0.68 -14.70 -25.81
N PRO A 388 -0.01 -14.69 -24.65
CA PRO A 388 -1.01 -13.67 -24.31
C PRO A 388 -0.59 -12.22 -24.54
N SER A 389 0.69 -11.86 -24.37
CA SER A 389 1.17 -10.50 -24.66
C SER A 389 1.16 -10.14 -26.15
N ARG A 390 1.34 -11.14 -27.04
CA ARG A 390 1.58 -10.96 -28.48
C ARG A 390 0.35 -11.20 -29.34
N ILE A 391 -0.44 -12.23 -29.02
CA ILE A 391 -1.60 -12.65 -29.82
C ILE A 391 -2.94 -12.52 -29.07
N GLY A 392 -2.89 -12.20 -27.78
CA GLY A 392 -4.06 -12.11 -26.91
C GLY A 392 -4.61 -13.48 -26.50
N PHE A 393 -5.68 -13.47 -25.72
CA PHE A 393 -6.48 -14.65 -25.41
C PHE A 393 -7.93 -14.24 -25.13
N TRP A 394 -8.89 -15.04 -25.61
CA TRP A 394 -10.30 -14.88 -25.24
C TRP A 394 -10.58 -15.48 -23.87
N PHE A 395 -11.35 -14.78 -23.06
CA PHE A 395 -11.81 -15.25 -21.75
C PHE A 395 -13.20 -14.71 -21.42
N ARG A 396 -14.05 -15.57 -20.86
CA ARG A 396 -15.37 -15.21 -20.34
C ARG A 396 -15.23 -14.93 -18.85
N CYS A 397 -15.33 -13.66 -18.46
CA CYS A 397 -15.13 -13.24 -17.08
C CYS A 397 -16.31 -13.64 -16.17
N GLY A 398 -16.17 -13.42 -14.86
CA GLY A 398 -17.22 -13.68 -13.86
C GLY A 398 -18.56 -12.99 -14.17
N ASP A 399 -18.52 -11.79 -14.77
CA ASP A 399 -19.69 -11.03 -15.27
C ASP A 399 -20.35 -11.63 -16.53
N GLN A 400 -19.91 -12.80 -16.98
CA GLN A 400 -20.35 -13.53 -18.16
C GLN A 400 -20.05 -12.89 -19.52
N VAL A 401 -19.31 -11.77 -19.55
CA VAL A 401 -18.91 -11.10 -20.79
C VAL A 401 -17.55 -11.65 -21.27
N GLU A 402 -17.54 -12.09 -22.53
CA GLU A 402 -16.35 -12.58 -23.22
C GLU A 402 -15.50 -11.43 -23.78
N ARG A 403 -14.20 -11.45 -23.48
CA ARG A 403 -13.24 -10.37 -23.81
C ARG A 403 -11.94 -10.96 -24.36
N ASN A 404 -11.31 -10.25 -25.29
CA ASN A 404 -9.96 -10.57 -25.78
C ASN A 404 -8.93 -9.74 -25.01
N PHE A 405 -8.08 -10.39 -24.22
CA PHE A 405 -7.10 -9.77 -23.33
C PHE A 405 -5.67 -9.88 -23.85
N TYR A 406 -4.90 -8.80 -23.75
CA TYR A 406 -3.45 -8.80 -24.02
C TYR A 406 -2.68 -8.46 -22.74
N ILE A 407 -1.84 -9.39 -22.28
CA ILE A 407 -1.11 -9.25 -21.02
C ILE A 407 0.17 -8.42 -21.20
N PHE A 408 0.43 -7.46 -20.32
CA PHE A 408 1.71 -6.74 -20.29
C PHE A 408 2.12 -6.34 -18.88
N ILE A 409 3.42 -6.17 -18.65
CA ILE A 409 3.95 -5.66 -17.38
C ILE A 409 3.95 -4.13 -17.41
N VAL A 410 3.13 -3.50 -16.56
CA VAL A 410 3.00 -2.02 -16.50
C VAL A 410 4.00 -1.40 -15.51
N ILE A 411 4.18 -2.04 -14.35
CA ILE A 411 5.03 -1.60 -13.22
C ILE A 411 5.81 -2.80 -12.69
N VAL A 412 7.09 -2.60 -12.35
CA VAL A 412 7.86 -3.48 -11.47
C VAL A 412 8.42 -2.67 -10.30
N SER A 413 7.87 -2.90 -9.11
CA SER A 413 8.34 -2.29 -7.86
C SER A 413 9.55 -3.05 -7.31
N ALA A 414 10.67 -2.36 -7.10
CA ALA A 414 11.95 -2.91 -6.66
C ALA A 414 12.88 -1.81 -6.13
N ASP A 415 13.81 -2.14 -5.22
CA ASP A 415 14.94 -1.26 -4.84
C ASP A 415 15.92 -1.09 -6.03
N HIS A 416 16.84 -0.12 -5.94
CA HIS A 416 17.85 0.15 -6.97
C HIS A 416 18.73 -1.06 -7.33
N GLU A 417 19.11 -1.94 -6.39
CA GLU A 417 19.88 -3.14 -6.74
C GLU A 417 19.03 -4.08 -7.60
N GLU A 418 17.86 -4.49 -7.13
CA GLU A 418 16.90 -5.33 -7.85
C GLU A 418 16.50 -4.73 -9.21
N GLN A 419 16.28 -3.41 -9.30
CA GLN A 419 16.09 -2.72 -10.59
C GLN A 419 17.31 -2.93 -11.52
N CYS A 420 18.55 -2.83 -11.01
CA CYS A 420 19.75 -3.10 -11.79
C CYS A 420 19.96 -4.58 -12.16
N TYR A 421 19.29 -5.53 -11.51
CA TYR A 421 19.13 -6.87 -12.07
C TYR A 421 18.10 -6.84 -13.20
N LEU A 422 16.89 -6.33 -12.92
CA LEU A 422 15.75 -6.29 -13.85
C LEU A 422 16.06 -5.66 -15.22
N VAL A 423 16.81 -4.56 -15.25
CA VAL A 423 17.21 -3.85 -16.50
C VAL A 423 18.66 -4.13 -16.93
N LEU A 424 19.34 -5.12 -16.33
CA LEU A 424 20.72 -5.50 -16.63
C LEU A 424 21.79 -4.40 -16.47
N ILE A 425 21.50 -3.35 -15.70
CA ILE A 425 22.48 -2.28 -15.43
C ILE A 425 23.53 -2.76 -14.42
N ARG A 426 24.75 -2.22 -14.54
CA ARG A 426 25.93 -2.64 -13.76
C ARG A 426 25.85 -2.34 -12.25
N GLY A 427 24.89 -1.54 -11.79
CA GLY A 427 24.76 -1.06 -10.42
C GLY A 427 25.54 0.24 -10.16
N VAL A 428 25.73 0.58 -8.88
CA VAL A 428 26.32 1.87 -8.44
C VAL A 428 27.73 2.12 -9.02
N GLY A 429 28.53 1.07 -9.25
CA GLY A 429 29.85 1.16 -9.88
C GLY A 429 29.87 1.37 -11.40
N SER A 430 28.73 1.63 -12.02
CA SER A 430 28.62 1.89 -13.46
C SER A 430 29.14 3.29 -13.85
N LEU A 431 29.50 3.46 -15.13
CA LEU A 431 29.63 4.80 -15.73
C LEU A 431 28.26 5.47 -15.84
N PHE A 432 27.21 4.68 -16.02
CA PHE A 432 25.79 5.08 -16.13
C PHE A 432 24.97 4.20 -15.16
N PRO A 433 24.72 4.65 -13.91
CA PRO A 433 24.18 3.80 -12.85
C PRO A 433 22.67 3.92 -12.62
N CYS A 434 21.96 4.77 -13.39
CA CYS A 434 20.51 4.88 -13.30
C CYS A 434 19.83 3.80 -14.17
N PRO A 435 18.80 3.10 -13.66
CA PRO A 435 18.07 2.11 -14.45
C PRO A 435 17.12 2.71 -15.50
N VAL A 436 16.96 4.05 -15.53
CA VAL A 436 16.03 4.75 -16.43
C VAL A 436 16.73 5.61 -17.51
N CYS A 437 17.88 6.22 -17.21
CA CYS A 437 18.57 7.11 -18.15
C CYS A 437 20.11 7.05 -18.11
N LEU A 438 20.73 7.50 -19.21
CA LEU A 438 22.17 7.61 -19.41
C LEU A 438 22.80 8.81 -18.69
N VAL A 439 22.48 9.01 -17.40
CA VAL A 439 23.16 9.98 -16.54
C VAL A 439 24.57 9.46 -16.17
N PRO A 440 25.66 10.21 -16.44
CA PRO A 440 27.00 9.83 -15.99
C PRO A 440 27.08 9.81 -14.47
N SER A 441 27.79 8.84 -13.89
CA SER A 441 27.95 8.70 -12.43
C SER A 441 28.62 9.91 -11.75
N LYS A 442 29.27 10.81 -12.50
CA LYS A 442 29.85 12.09 -12.05
C LYS A 442 28.93 13.31 -12.26
N GLN A 443 27.69 13.09 -12.69
CA GLN A 443 26.67 14.12 -12.95
C GLN A 443 25.34 13.84 -12.21
N LEU A 444 25.29 12.85 -11.32
CA LEU A 444 24.07 12.47 -10.58
C LEU A 444 23.51 13.60 -9.69
N TRP A 445 24.36 14.53 -9.26
CA TRP A 445 23.97 15.74 -8.52
C TRP A 445 23.32 16.83 -9.41
N ASP A 446 23.47 16.75 -10.74
CA ASP A 446 23.13 17.82 -11.68
C ASP A 446 21.70 17.64 -12.22
N LEU A 447 20.74 17.79 -11.30
CA LEU A 447 19.32 17.51 -11.55
C LEU A 447 18.65 18.50 -12.52
N LEU A 448 19.35 19.55 -12.95
CA LEU A 448 18.90 20.49 -13.98
C LEU A 448 19.21 19.99 -15.40
N LYS A 449 20.01 18.94 -15.56
CA LYS A 449 20.26 18.28 -16.85
C LYS A 449 19.33 17.09 -17.04
N THR A 450 18.63 17.10 -18.17
CA THR A 450 18.00 15.89 -18.73
C THR A 450 19.06 15.00 -19.38
N TRP A 451 18.81 13.69 -19.38
CA TRP A 451 19.67 12.67 -19.96
C TRP A 451 18.83 11.72 -20.81
N GLU A 452 19.45 11.11 -21.81
CA GLU A 452 18.78 10.20 -22.73
C GLU A 452 18.21 8.98 -21.99
N LEU A 453 16.93 8.67 -22.21
CA LEU A 453 16.28 7.50 -21.63
C LEU A 453 16.78 6.20 -22.27
N HIS A 454 16.99 5.19 -21.43
CA HIS A 454 17.16 3.81 -21.88
C HIS A 454 15.85 3.30 -22.50
N THR A 455 15.96 2.42 -23.49
CA THR A 455 14.82 1.66 -24.02
C THR A 455 15.26 0.22 -24.32
N GLY A 456 14.30 -0.70 -24.31
CA GLY A 456 14.55 -2.11 -24.62
C GLY A 456 15.16 -2.32 -26.00
N ASP A 457 14.78 -1.52 -26.99
CA ASP A 457 15.30 -1.67 -28.36
C ASP A 457 16.72 -1.10 -28.52
N LYS A 458 17.06 0.00 -27.84
CA LYS A 458 18.46 0.46 -27.76
C LYS A 458 19.32 -0.59 -27.06
N ALA A 459 18.84 -1.19 -25.96
CA ALA A 459 19.55 -2.25 -25.26
C ALA A 459 19.80 -3.48 -26.15
N LYS A 460 18.81 -3.92 -26.94
CA LYS A 460 18.99 -4.99 -27.95
C LYS A 460 20.06 -4.65 -28.99
N ILE A 461 20.02 -3.43 -29.55
CA ILE A 461 20.99 -2.97 -30.56
C ILE A 461 22.41 -2.94 -29.98
N VAL A 462 22.57 -2.41 -28.76
CA VAL A 462 23.87 -2.31 -28.08
C VAL A 462 24.41 -3.69 -27.70
N LEU A 463 23.56 -4.61 -27.23
CA LEU A 463 23.95 -6.00 -26.96
C LEU A 463 24.40 -6.72 -28.23
N ALA A 464 23.68 -6.55 -29.35
CA ALA A 464 24.07 -7.13 -30.63
C ALA A 464 25.41 -6.57 -31.13
N LEU A 465 25.61 -5.25 -31.08
CA LEU A 465 26.85 -4.58 -31.46
C LEU A 465 28.03 -4.97 -30.57
N ALA A 466 27.81 -5.13 -29.26
CA ALA A 466 28.84 -5.60 -28.34
C ALA A 466 29.19 -7.08 -28.60
N ARG A 467 28.21 -7.93 -28.90
CA ARG A 467 28.42 -9.35 -29.23
C ARG A 467 29.07 -9.58 -30.59
N SER A 468 29.00 -8.63 -31.52
CA SER A 468 29.68 -8.72 -32.82
C SER A 468 31.16 -8.29 -32.80
N GLN A 469 31.69 -7.86 -31.65
CA GLN A 469 33.11 -7.50 -31.52
C GLN A 469 34.00 -8.75 -31.45
N SER A 470 35.16 -8.69 -32.13
CA SER A 470 36.13 -9.79 -32.18
C SER A 470 36.96 -9.98 -30.90
N THR A 471 36.93 -9.03 -29.95
CA THR A 471 37.66 -9.11 -28.68
C THR A 471 36.77 -8.81 -27.48
N ALA A 472 37.06 -9.47 -26.35
CA ALA A 472 36.34 -9.26 -25.10
C ALA A 472 36.44 -7.81 -24.61
N ASP A 473 37.59 -7.14 -24.79
CA ASP A 473 37.78 -5.75 -24.38
C ASP A 473 36.96 -4.75 -25.21
N ALA A 474 36.84 -4.95 -26.53
CA ALA A 474 36.01 -4.10 -27.38
C ALA A 474 34.53 -4.27 -27.04
N LYS A 475 34.08 -5.52 -26.84
CA LYS A 475 32.74 -5.87 -26.34
C LYS A 475 32.45 -5.20 -25.00
N GLU A 476 33.33 -5.37 -24.02
CA GLU A 476 33.17 -4.84 -22.67
C GLU A 476 33.23 -3.31 -22.64
N LYS A 477 34.04 -2.66 -23.50
CA LYS A 477 34.05 -1.20 -23.64
C LYS A 477 32.66 -0.66 -24.02
N ILE A 478 32.04 -1.19 -25.07
CA ILE A 478 30.71 -0.77 -25.53
C ILE A 478 29.66 -0.96 -24.42
N LEU A 479 29.76 -2.07 -23.67
CA LEU A 479 28.86 -2.35 -22.56
C LEU A 479 29.10 -1.44 -21.33
N LYS A 480 30.32 -0.92 -21.11
CA LYS A 480 30.59 0.13 -20.10
C LYS A 480 29.99 1.47 -20.53
N GLU A 481 30.11 1.83 -21.80
CA GLU A 481 29.59 3.08 -22.38
C GLU A 481 28.06 3.19 -22.33
N TRP A 482 27.35 2.07 -22.14
CA TRP A 482 25.89 2.03 -21.91
C TRP A 482 25.48 1.54 -20.52
N GLY A 483 26.44 1.26 -19.62
CA GLY A 483 26.16 0.73 -18.29
C GLY A 483 25.58 -0.69 -18.23
N LEU A 484 25.48 -1.40 -19.35
CA LEU A 484 24.81 -2.69 -19.51
C LEU A 484 25.69 -3.90 -19.19
N ARG A 485 25.05 -5.03 -18.88
CA ARG A 485 25.64 -6.38 -18.70
C ARG A 485 25.30 -7.26 -19.89
N ASP A 486 26.22 -8.12 -20.32
CA ASP A 486 25.98 -9.07 -21.42
C ASP A 486 25.12 -10.27 -20.98
N LYS A 487 23.80 -10.07 -20.98
CA LYS A 487 22.77 -11.06 -20.64
C LYS A 487 21.50 -10.83 -21.45
N ASP A 488 20.65 -11.84 -21.56
CA ASP A 488 19.39 -11.76 -22.30
C ASP A 488 18.21 -11.50 -21.36
N ASN A 489 17.67 -10.28 -21.45
CA ASN A 489 16.61 -9.81 -20.57
C ASN A 489 15.25 -10.47 -20.90
N SER A 490 14.79 -11.33 -20.00
CA SER A 490 13.50 -12.03 -20.07
C SER A 490 12.28 -11.15 -20.34
N PHE A 491 12.27 -9.89 -19.86
CA PHE A 491 11.13 -8.98 -20.06
C PHE A 491 11.01 -8.48 -21.51
N LEU A 492 12.14 -8.43 -22.24
CA LEU A 492 12.19 -7.98 -23.64
C LEU A 492 11.64 -9.03 -24.63
N GLU A 493 11.24 -10.20 -24.15
CA GLU A 493 10.58 -11.25 -24.94
C GLU A 493 9.06 -11.06 -25.04
N LEU A 494 8.46 -10.29 -24.13
CA LEU A 494 7.03 -9.97 -24.12
C LEU A 494 6.77 -8.71 -24.95
N ALA A 495 5.58 -8.61 -25.53
CA ALA A 495 5.14 -7.33 -26.09
C ALA A 495 4.81 -6.33 -24.96
N ASN A 496 4.85 -5.03 -25.28
CA ASN A 496 4.40 -3.92 -24.43
C ASN A 496 5.08 -3.77 -23.04
N SER A 497 6.01 -4.67 -22.69
CA SER A 497 6.54 -4.88 -21.34
C SER A 497 8.01 -4.44 -21.21
N ASP A 498 8.40 -3.35 -21.88
CA ASP A 498 9.74 -2.78 -21.77
C ASP A 498 10.10 -2.56 -20.27
N PRO A 499 11.16 -3.21 -19.75
CA PRO A 499 11.52 -3.12 -18.34
C PRO A 499 12.07 -1.74 -17.97
N PHE A 500 12.66 -0.99 -18.90
CA PHE A 500 13.14 0.38 -18.66
C PHE A 500 11.98 1.37 -18.48
N ARG A 501 10.79 1.10 -19.05
CA ARG A 501 9.54 1.82 -18.71
C ARG A 501 8.82 1.23 -17.49
N ALA A 502 9.11 -0.02 -17.11
CA ALA A 502 8.39 -0.74 -16.05
C ALA A 502 8.98 -0.52 -14.64
N VAL A 503 10.31 -0.39 -14.50
CA VAL A 503 10.90 0.16 -13.27
C VAL A 503 10.27 1.52 -12.95
N GLY A 504 10.21 1.88 -11.66
CA GLY A 504 9.69 3.17 -11.20
C GLY A 504 10.47 3.71 -10.01
N PHE A 505 10.26 4.99 -9.72
CA PHE A 505 10.84 5.66 -8.56
C PHE A 505 10.27 5.11 -7.24
N ASP A 506 11.04 4.28 -6.56
CA ASP A 506 10.74 3.85 -5.19
C ASP A 506 10.99 5.03 -4.21
N ARG A 507 9.91 5.73 -3.87
CA ARG A 507 9.90 6.85 -2.92
C ARG A 507 10.38 6.45 -1.51
N LEU A 508 10.11 5.22 -1.06
CA LEU A 508 10.57 4.73 0.25
C LEU A 508 12.09 4.55 0.24
N HIS A 509 12.61 3.72 -0.66
CA HIS A 509 14.01 3.33 -0.68
C HIS A 509 14.93 4.43 -1.20
N ALA A 510 14.48 5.26 -2.14
CA ALA A 510 15.27 6.37 -2.66
C ALA A 510 15.16 7.63 -1.79
N PHE A 511 13.96 8.03 -1.37
CA PHE A 511 13.75 9.27 -0.63
C PHE A 511 13.90 9.08 0.89
N HIS A 512 12.98 8.37 1.54
CA HIS A 512 12.90 8.33 3.02
C HIS A 512 14.06 7.57 3.67
N LEU A 513 14.32 6.33 3.23
CA LEU A 513 15.44 5.52 3.73
C LEU A 513 16.78 5.94 3.12
N GLY A 514 16.77 6.48 1.90
CA GLY A 514 17.95 6.83 1.11
C GLY A 514 18.43 8.27 1.33
N LEU A 515 17.93 9.20 0.52
CA LEU A 515 18.34 10.61 0.50
C LEU A 515 18.17 11.29 1.86
N TRP A 516 17.01 11.14 2.49
CA TRP A 516 16.81 11.60 3.86
C TRP A 516 17.70 10.82 4.84
N GLY A 517 17.48 9.51 4.96
CA GLY A 517 18.06 8.69 6.04
C GLY A 517 19.58 8.53 6.04
N LYS A 518 20.20 8.29 4.88
CA LYS A 518 21.66 8.08 4.75
C LYS A 518 22.44 9.38 4.53
N HIS A 519 21.79 10.49 4.19
CA HIS A 519 22.49 11.72 3.79
C HIS A 519 22.03 12.98 4.51
N ILE A 520 20.79 13.44 4.34
CA ILE A 520 20.33 14.70 4.95
C ILE A 520 20.34 14.57 6.48
N TRP A 521 19.76 13.50 7.04
CA TRP A 521 19.75 13.27 8.49
C TRP A 521 21.15 13.10 9.09
N VAL A 522 22.09 12.51 8.34
CA VAL A 522 23.49 12.36 8.76
C VAL A 522 24.18 13.73 8.85
N LEU A 523 23.96 14.63 7.87
CA LEU A 523 24.49 15.99 7.93
C LEU A 523 23.83 16.83 9.04
N ILE A 524 22.52 16.72 9.24
CA ILE A 524 21.82 17.39 10.35
C ILE A 524 22.42 16.95 11.69
N LYS A 525 22.59 15.63 11.92
CA LYS A 525 23.24 15.13 13.15
C LYS A 525 24.68 15.64 13.29
N LYS A 526 25.45 15.72 12.20
CA LYS A 526 26.81 16.32 12.20
C LYS A 526 26.79 17.77 12.70
N TYR A 527 25.92 18.62 12.16
CA TYR A 527 25.85 20.03 12.57
C TYR A 527 25.29 20.21 13.99
N LEU A 528 24.28 19.43 14.39
CA LEU A 528 23.77 19.39 15.77
C LEU A 528 24.86 18.95 16.76
N HIS A 529 25.73 18.01 16.38
CA HIS A 529 26.88 17.60 17.20
C HIS A 529 27.90 18.72 17.36
N THR A 530 28.29 19.39 16.27
CA THR A 530 29.22 20.54 16.29
C THR A 530 28.71 21.67 17.20
N LEU A 531 27.40 21.94 17.17
CA LEU A 531 26.75 22.95 18.02
C LEU A 531 26.41 22.45 19.44
N LYS A 532 26.70 21.17 19.76
CA LYS A 532 26.30 20.49 21.01
C LYS A 532 24.78 20.53 21.29
N ALA A 533 23.97 20.75 20.26
CA ALA A 533 22.54 21.09 20.36
C ALA A 533 21.58 19.88 20.42
N GLY A 534 22.08 18.64 20.52
CA GLY A 534 21.26 17.43 20.52
C GLY A 534 20.18 17.40 21.61
N ALA A 535 20.46 17.94 22.80
CA ALA A 535 19.46 18.05 23.88
C ALA A 535 18.36 19.09 23.58
N GLN A 536 18.67 20.16 22.83
CA GLN A 536 17.67 21.10 22.35
C GLN A 536 16.81 20.49 21.25
N PHE A 537 17.43 19.73 20.33
CA PHE A 537 16.72 18.95 19.32
C PHE A 537 15.72 17.99 19.95
N ASP A 538 16.15 17.13 20.89
CA ASP A 538 15.27 16.15 21.54
C ASP A 538 14.15 16.81 22.35
N LYS A 539 14.43 17.96 22.99
CA LYS A 539 13.40 18.75 23.68
C LYS A 539 12.35 19.28 22.69
N GLN A 540 12.77 19.91 21.60
CA GLN A 540 11.87 20.52 20.61
C GLN A 540 11.09 19.45 19.81
N MET A 541 11.73 18.31 19.48
CA MET A 541 11.09 17.16 18.84
C MET A 541 9.97 16.57 19.73
N ASN A 542 10.22 16.43 21.04
CA ASN A 542 9.21 15.94 21.99
C ASN A 542 8.11 16.99 22.33
N MET A 543 8.25 18.24 21.88
CA MET A 543 7.21 19.27 21.96
C MET A 543 6.22 19.26 20.78
N ILE A 544 6.48 18.47 19.73
CA ILE A 544 5.58 18.36 18.57
C ILE A 544 4.22 17.75 19.02
N PRO A 545 3.07 18.34 18.65
CA PRO A 545 1.75 17.79 18.96
C PRO A 545 1.50 16.40 18.34
N ARG A 546 0.73 15.56 19.05
CA ARG A 546 0.35 14.22 18.57
C ARG A 546 -0.75 14.26 17.52
N TRP A 547 -0.38 14.13 16.26
CA TRP A 547 -1.30 14.04 15.12
C TRP A 547 -1.67 12.58 14.77
N ARG A 548 -2.78 12.36 14.02
CA ARG A 548 -3.14 11.03 13.50
C ARG A 548 -2.23 10.67 12.32
N GLY A 549 -1.69 9.46 12.28
CA GLY A 549 -0.81 9.02 11.19
C GLY A 549 0.58 9.69 11.15
N LEU A 550 1.00 10.37 12.23
CA LEU A 550 2.33 10.97 12.39
C LEU A 550 2.99 10.43 13.67
N SER A 551 4.18 9.86 13.53
CA SER A 551 4.97 9.29 14.64
C SER A 551 5.32 10.33 15.71
N HIS A 552 5.01 10.05 16.99
CA HIS A 552 5.47 10.88 18.12
C HIS A 552 6.86 10.44 18.59
N PHE A 553 7.83 11.33 18.46
CA PHE A 553 9.22 11.10 18.85
C PHE A 553 9.48 11.53 20.31
N LYS A 554 10.22 10.72 21.06
CA LYS A 554 10.54 10.93 22.50
C LYS A 554 11.94 11.57 22.66
N SER A 555 12.39 11.70 23.91
CA SER A 555 13.81 11.94 24.22
C SER A 555 14.72 10.91 23.54
N ASP A 556 15.98 11.30 23.29
CA ASP A 556 17.02 10.50 22.63
C ASP A 556 16.79 10.20 21.13
N THR A 557 15.81 10.82 20.47
CA THR A 557 15.57 10.71 19.01
C THR A 557 16.81 11.10 18.19
N TYR A 558 17.60 12.08 18.63
CA TYR A 558 18.89 12.45 18.04
C TYR A 558 19.90 11.27 18.03
N LYS A 559 19.85 10.40 19.03
CA LYS A 559 20.74 9.23 19.17
C LYS A 559 20.17 7.98 18.50
N THR A 560 18.84 7.83 18.47
CA THR A 560 18.16 6.63 17.96
C THR A 560 18.46 6.39 16.48
N SER A 561 18.67 5.11 16.14
CA SER A 561 18.69 4.62 14.76
C SER A 561 17.35 3.98 14.46
N PHE A 562 16.68 4.42 13.39
CA PHE A 562 15.43 3.84 12.92
C PHE A 562 15.69 3.08 11.62
N ALA A 563 15.23 1.82 11.55
CA ALA A 563 15.19 1.02 10.32
C ALA A 563 13.83 1.09 9.62
N ASP A 564 12.84 1.71 10.27
CA ASP A 564 11.45 1.78 9.86
C ASP A 564 11.22 2.95 8.89
N GLY A 565 10.73 2.63 7.68
CA GLY A 565 10.48 3.59 6.61
C GLY A 565 9.49 4.70 6.97
N LYS A 566 8.38 4.34 7.61
CA LYS A 566 7.32 5.27 8.02
C LYS A 566 7.81 6.21 9.13
N LYS A 567 8.59 5.70 10.09
CA LYS A 567 9.25 6.54 11.10
C LYS A 567 10.29 7.47 10.46
N MET A 568 11.01 7.05 9.42
CA MET A 568 11.95 7.93 8.71
C MET A 568 11.23 9.02 7.89
N GLU A 569 10.10 8.69 7.24
CA GLU A 569 9.22 9.64 6.55
C GLU A 569 8.70 10.72 7.54
N ASP A 570 8.14 10.30 8.67
CA ASP A 570 7.60 11.21 9.69
C ASP A 570 8.69 12.05 10.38
N LEU A 571 9.88 11.50 10.58
CA LEU A 571 11.02 12.23 11.12
C LEU A 571 11.48 13.35 10.16
N SER A 572 11.40 13.13 8.85
CA SER A 572 11.79 14.16 7.86
C SER A 572 10.85 15.38 7.90
N LYS A 573 9.53 15.13 7.94
CA LYS A 573 8.47 16.14 8.06
C LYS A 573 8.64 16.99 9.31
N ASN A 574 8.92 16.34 10.44
CA ASN A 574 9.09 17.00 11.73
C ASN A 574 10.41 17.78 11.85
N THR A 575 11.50 17.33 11.23
CA THR A 575 12.85 17.84 11.55
C THR A 575 13.03 19.33 11.24
N LEU A 576 12.47 19.85 10.14
CA LEU A 576 12.68 21.27 9.77
C LEU A 576 12.21 22.23 10.89
N PHE A 577 11.03 21.96 11.47
CA PHE A 577 10.46 22.70 12.60
C PHE A 577 11.26 22.55 13.90
N VAL A 578 12.12 21.54 14.01
CA VAL A 578 12.98 21.28 15.18
C VAL A 578 14.36 21.90 15.04
N VAL A 579 14.85 22.13 13.82
CA VAL A 579 16.23 22.62 13.59
C VAL A 579 16.34 24.06 13.10
N HIS A 580 15.27 24.68 12.59
CA HIS A 580 15.34 26.01 11.97
C HIS A 580 15.92 27.12 12.88
N ASN A 581 15.73 27.02 14.20
CA ASN A 581 16.25 27.96 15.19
C ASN A 581 17.62 27.56 15.78
N ILE A 582 18.12 26.36 15.46
CA ILE A 582 19.47 25.88 15.82
C ILE A 582 20.44 26.12 14.66
N LEU A 583 20.05 25.69 13.45
CA LEU A 583 20.83 25.75 12.22
C LEU A 583 20.59 27.08 11.49
N THR A 584 20.81 28.19 12.21
CA THR A 584 20.65 29.54 11.67
C THR A 584 21.83 29.94 10.79
N LYS A 585 21.64 30.94 9.91
CA LYS A 585 22.68 31.47 9.02
C LYS A 585 23.94 31.97 9.77
N THR A 586 23.81 32.35 11.05
CA THR A 586 24.93 32.78 11.90
C THR A 586 25.57 31.63 12.68
N ALA A 587 24.77 30.69 13.22
CA ALA A 587 25.29 29.56 14.01
C ALA A 587 25.89 28.45 13.13
N SER A 588 25.29 28.19 11.96
CA SER A 588 25.79 27.22 10.98
C SER A 588 25.36 27.61 9.56
N PRO A 589 26.20 28.34 8.80
CA PRO A 589 25.89 28.73 7.43
C PRO A 589 25.54 27.55 6.51
N HIS A 590 26.23 26.42 6.66
CA HIS A 590 25.92 25.18 5.95
C HIS A 590 24.68 24.44 6.51
N GLY A 591 24.49 24.44 7.83
CA GLY A 591 23.25 23.91 8.42
C GLY A 591 22.02 24.66 7.91
N TYR A 592 22.11 25.98 7.73
CA TYR A 592 21.05 26.83 7.18
C TYR A 592 20.77 26.57 5.69
N LEU A 593 21.81 26.38 4.87
CA LEU A 593 21.67 25.99 3.47
C LEU A 593 21.06 24.58 3.35
N LEU A 594 21.48 23.63 4.19
CA LEU A 594 20.87 22.31 4.30
C LEU A 594 19.40 22.37 4.74
N CYS A 595 19.02 23.25 5.67
CA CYS A 595 17.62 23.50 6.04
C CYS A 595 16.81 24.06 4.84
N SER A 596 17.43 24.92 4.04
CA SER A 596 16.81 25.47 2.82
C SER A 596 16.59 24.37 1.77
N MET A 597 17.55 23.44 1.62
CA MET A 597 17.44 22.26 0.76
C MET A 597 16.43 21.23 1.30
N LEU A 598 16.34 21.05 2.62
CA LEU A 598 15.35 20.20 3.28
C LEU A 598 13.93 20.71 3.06
N ARG A 599 13.72 22.03 3.07
CA ARG A 599 12.41 22.62 2.73
C ARG A 599 11.97 22.17 1.33
N SER A 600 12.79 22.38 0.31
CA SER A 600 12.44 21.99 -1.07
C SER A 600 12.36 20.47 -1.26
N TYR A 601 13.12 19.68 -0.50
CA TYR A 601 12.94 18.23 -0.42
C TYR A 601 11.54 17.85 0.10
N LEU A 602 11.05 18.53 1.15
CA LEU A 602 9.71 18.29 1.71
C LEU A 602 8.60 18.76 0.76
N GLU A 603 8.81 19.86 0.04
CA GLU A 603 7.89 20.33 -1.00
C GLU A 603 7.80 19.30 -2.16
N VAL A 604 8.93 18.72 -2.59
CA VAL A 604 8.95 17.62 -3.58
C VAL A 604 8.32 16.33 -3.04
N ASP A 605 8.62 15.94 -1.80
CA ASP A 605 8.02 14.73 -1.17
C ASP A 605 6.50 14.87 -1.01
N MET A 606 6.01 16.09 -0.77
CA MET A 606 4.59 16.41 -0.68
C MET A 606 3.89 16.21 -2.03
N TYR A 607 4.38 16.82 -3.12
CA TYR A 607 3.78 16.60 -4.44
C TYR A 607 3.85 15.13 -4.85
N LEU A 608 5.00 14.45 -4.67
CA LEU A 608 5.15 12.99 -4.90
C LEU A 608 4.33 12.11 -3.92
N SER A 609 3.49 12.69 -3.06
CA SER A 609 2.61 11.97 -2.13
C SER A 609 1.12 12.10 -2.44
N PHE A 610 0.73 12.85 -3.48
CA PHE A 610 -0.69 13.02 -3.82
C PHE A 610 -1.28 11.74 -4.41
N ASP A 611 -2.52 11.43 -4.01
CA ASP A 611 -3.28 10.27 -4.49
C ASP A 611 -4.00 10.51 -5.83
N VAL A 612 -4.02 11.77 -6.31
CA VAL A 612 -4.45 12.18 -7.65
C VAL A 612 -3.53 13.32 -8.12
N HIS A 613 -3.21 13.37 -9.41
CA HIS A 613 -2.40 14.45 -10.00
C HIS A 613 -3.09 15.09 -11.21
N THR A 614 -3.32 16.40 -11.16
CA THR A 614 -3.65 17.22 -12.34
C THR A 614 -2.40 17.74 -13.05
N GLU A 615 -2.52 18.16 -14.30
CA GLU A 615 -1.41 18.78 -15.06
C GLU A 615 -0.76 19.94 -14.32
N THR A 616 -1.52 20.77 -13.60
CA THR A 616 -0.99 21.85 -12.76
C THR A 616 -0.20 21.31 -11.57
N THR A 617 -0.72 20.33 -10.82
CA THR A 617 0.04 19.76 -9.68
C THR A 617 1.35 19.09 -10.11
N ILE A 618 1.40 18.54 -11.34
CA ILE A 618 2.62 17.99 -11.94
C ILE A 618 3.60 19.12 -12.29
N ARG A 619 3.12 20.18 -12.94
CA ARG A 619 3.90 21.38 -13.30
C ARG A 619 4.51 22.07 -12.07
N GLU A 620 3.75 22.14 -10.97
CA GLU A 620 4.19 22.66 -9.67
C GLU A 620 5.19 21.72 -8.98
N GLY A 621 4.93 20.41 -8.98
CA GLY A 621 5.85 19.40 -8.47
C GLY A 621 7.22 19.41 -9.18
N GLU A 622 7.23 19.56 -10.51
CA GLU A 622 8.44 19.79 -11.28
C GLU A 622 9.14 21.10 -10.92
N ALA A 623 8.40 22.18 -10.67
CA ALA A 623 8.97 23.46 -10.24
C ALA A 623 9.66 23.31 -8.88
N CYS A 624 9.06 22.58 -7.94
CA CYS A 624 9.70 22.21 -6.67
C CYS A 624 10.96 21.35 -6.87
N GLN A 625 11.00 20.45 -7.86
CA GLN A 625 12.23 19.71 -8.19
C GLN A 625 13.34 20.61 -8.76
N LYS A 626 12.98 21.57 -9.62
CA LYS A 626 13.91 22.56 -10.18
C LYS A 626 14.48 23.46 -9.06
N GLU A 627 13.65 23.87 -8.11
CA GLU A 627 14.08 24.62 -6.92
C GLU A 627 14.96 23.77 -5.98
N PHE A 628 14.59 22.51 -5.72
CA PHE A 628 15.43 21.58 -4.95
C PHE A 628 16.82 21.40 -5.58
N ALA A 629 16.90 21.29 -6.92
CA ALA A 629 18.15 21.22 -7.66
C ALA A 629 19.02 22.50 -7.47
N ILE A 630 18.40 23.68 -7.49
CA ILE A 630 19.08 24.96 -7.23
C ILE A 630 19.61 25.01 -5.78
N ARG A 631 18.84 24.54 -4.79
CA ARG A 631 19.31 24.44 -3.38
C ARG A 631 20.44 23.43 -3.23
N LEU A 632 20.35 22.26 -3.86
CA LEU A 632 21.38 21.22 -3.88
C LEU A 632 22.71 21.71 -4.47
N ALA A 633 22.66 22.50 -5.56
CA ALA A 633 23.85 23.08 -6.19
C ALA A 633 24.66 23.98 -5.24
N ASN A 634 23.99 24.65 -4.29
CA ASN A 634 24.65 25.44 -3.24
C ASN A 634 25.33 24.55 -2.18
N GLU A 635 24.71 23.43 -1.80
CA GLU A 635 25.26 22.44 -0.86
C GLU A 635 26.39 21.57 -1.43
N LYS A 636 26.57 21.54 -2.75
CA LYS A 636 27.65 20.79 -3.43
C LYS A 636 29.06 21.11 -2.92
N LYS A 637 29.29 22.30 -2.36
CA LYS A 637 30.58 22.70 -1.78
C LYS A 637 30.91 21.98 -0.45
N ALA A 638 29.91 21.44 0.25
CA ALA A 638 30.07 20.80 1.56
C ALA A 638 30.13 19.27 1.52
N LYS A 639 29.67 18.65 0.43
CA LYS A 639 29.59 17.20 0.24
C LYS A 639 29.54 16.85 -1.26
N ASP A 640 30.13 15.72 -1.65
CA ASP A 640 29.84 15.12 -2.96
C ASP A 640 28.45 14.46 -2.96
N TRP A 641 27.60 14.89 -3.88
CA TRP A 641 26.23 14.37 -4.05
C TRP A 641 26.10 13.39 -5.21
N ASN A 642 27.20 12.82 -5.74
CA ASN A 642 27.12 11.79 -6.78
C ASN A 642 26.73 10.40 -6.25
N PHE A 643 25.42 10.17 -6.02
CA PHE A 643 24.85 8.86 -5.67
C PHE A 643 23.44 8.72 -6.27
N ILE A 644 23.04 7.52 -6.70
CA ILE A 644 21.81 7.37 -7.51
C ILE A 644 20.54 7.88 -6.82
N LYS A 645 20.44 7.76 -5.49
CA LYS A 645 19.26 8.16 -4.70
C LYS A 645 19.06 9.68 -4.58
N ILE A 646 19.98 10.54 -5.05
CA ILE A 646 19.71 11.97 -5.29
C ILE A 646 19.09 12.22 -6.67
N HIS A 647 19.37 11.35 -7.64
CA HIS A 647 18.98 11.54 -9.04
C HIS A 647 17.61 10.93 -9.35
N SER A 648 17.33 9.73 -8.83
CA SER A 648 16.20 8.91 -9.28
C SER A 648 14.81 9.56 -9.16
N HIS A 649 14.65 10.58 -8.31
CA HIS A 649 13.38 11.30 -8.17
C HIS A 649 13.03 12.18 -9.38
N THR A 650 14.01 12.53 -10.24
CA THR A 650 13.77 13.29 -11.49
C THR A 650 12.86 12.54 -12.46
N HIS A 651 12.72 11.23 -12.30
CA HIS A 651 11.80 10.40 -13.08
C HIS A 651 10.39 10.32 -12.47
N GLY A 652 10.18 10.79 -11.23
CA GLY A 652 8.92 10.60 -10.48
C GLY A 652 7.68 11.18 -11.17
N PHE A 653 7.75 12.40 -11.72
CA PHE A 653 6.60 13.01 -12.40
C PHE A 653 6.33 12.39 -13.78
N GLN A 654 7.37 11.91 -14.48
CA GLN A 654 7.18 11.08 -15.67
C GLN A 654 6.55 9.73 -15.29
N ASP A 655 6.98 9.11 -14.20
CA ASP A 655 6.43 7.85 -13.70
C ASP A 655 4.94 7.96 -13.32
N ILE A 656 4.53 9.10 -12.77
CA ILE A 656 3.12 9.45 -12.52
C ILE A 656 2.33 9.50 -13.84
N LEU A 657 2.82 10.28 -14.82
CA LEU A 657 2.18 10.40 -16.14
C LEU A 657 2.10 9.07 -16.89
N GLU A 658 3.10 8.21 -16.75
CA GLU A 658 3.19 6.93 -17.44
C GLU A 658 2.37 5.82 -16.80
N LYS A 659 2.33 5.74 -15.45
CA LYS A 659 1.87 4.54 -14.71
C LYS A 659 0.89 4.85 -13.56
N GLY A 660 0.46 6.09 -13.38
CA GLY A 660 -0.38 6.52 -12.26
C GLY A 660 0.41 6.90 -11.01
N VAL A 661 -0.28 7.40 -9.99
CA VAL A 661 0.33 8.04 -8.81
C VAL A 661 1.32 7.14 -8.05
N MET A 662 2.25 7.75 -7.30
CA MET A 662 3.36 7.07 -6.60
C MET A 662 2.93 5.90 -5.70
N LYS A 663 1.71 5.92 -5.16
CA LYS A 663 1.08 4.83 -4.39
C LYS A 663 0.93 3.50 -5.16
N ASN A 664 1.03 3.55 -6.50
CA ASN A 664 1.05 2.39 -7.39
C ASN A 664 2.45 1.77 -7.53
N HIS A 665 3.51 2.52 -7.19
CA HIS A 665 4.91 2.12 -7.36
C HIS A 665 5.59 1.74 -6.03
N ASP A 666 5.13 2.32 -4.90
CA ASP A 666 5.68 2.13 -3.55
C ASP A 666 5.77 0.64 -3.16
N THR A 667 6.91 0.23 -2.58
CA THR A 667 7.17 -1.16 -2.13
C THR A 667 6.50 -1.50 -0.82
N LYS A 668 6.07 -0.51 0.00
CA LYS A 668 5.42 -0.72 1.32
C LYS A 668 4.34 -1.81 1.35
N PRO A 669 3.42 -1.95 0.37
CA PRO A 669 2.40 -3.00 0.41
C PRO A 669 2.98 -4.41 0.28
N SER A 670 4.09 -4.57 -0.46
CA SER A 670 4.82 -5.85 -0.54
C SER A 670 5.69 -6.07 0.69
N GLU A 671 6.32 -5.03 1.24
CA GLU A 671 7.08 -5.14 2.50
C GLU A 671 6.21 -5.62 3.66
N GLN A 672 4.96 -5.16 3.73
CA GLN A 672 4.00 -5.62 4.73
C GLN A 672 3.71 -7.12 4.62
N MET A 673 3.77 -7.72 3.42
CA MET A 673 3.64 -9.17 3.24
C MET A 673 4.84 -9.95 3.80
N HIS A 674 6.02 -9.33 3.96
CA HIS A 674 7.18 -9.97 4.59
C HIS A 674 6.98 -10.25 6.09
N GLY A 675 6.07 -9.55 6.77
CA GLY A 675 5.72 -9.82 8.17
C GLY A 675 5.07 -11.21 8.31
N PRO A 676 3.86 -11.42 7.76
CA PRO A 676 3.19 -12.71 7.77
C PRO A 676 4.02 -13.87 7.19
N ASN A 677 4.96 -13.60 6.27
CA ASN A 677 5.86 -14.63 5.75
C ASN A 677 6.95 -15.06 6.76
N LYS A 678 7.39 -14.18 7.67
CA LYS A 678 8.24 -14.53 8.81
C LYS A 678 7.44 -15.25 9.90
N ASP A 679 6.26 -14.72 10.22
CA ASP A 679 5.34 -15.32 11.20
C ASP A 679 4.95 -16.75 10.80
N ARG A 680 4.80 -16.98 9.48
CA ARG A 680 4.71 -18.32 8.87
C ARG A 680 6.03 -19.08 9.06
N TYR A 681 7.16 -18.58 8.58
CA TYR A 681 8.46 -19.28 8.67
C TYR A 681 8.80 -19.76 10.09
N ASP A 682 8.43 -18.99 11.12
CA ASP A 682 8.66 -19.36 12.52
C ASP A 682 7.71 -20.49 13.02
N GLN A 683 6.74 -20.92 12.21
CA GLN A 683 5.92 -22.14 12.35
C GLN A 683 6.43 -23.34 11.52
N SER A 684 7.59 -23.21 10.87
CA SER A 684 8.21 -24.29 10.08
C SER A 684 9.07 -25.23 10.93
N ASN A 685 9.56 -26.31 10.33
CA ASN A 685 10.65 -27.12 10.90
C ASN A 685 12.05 -26.51 10.66
N HIS A 686 12.11 -25.28 10.11
CA HIS A 686 13.29 -24.55 9.67
C HIS A 686 14.20 -25.30 8.68
N LYS A 687 13.62 -26.17 7.84
CA LYS A 687 14.29 -26.89 6.75
C LYS A 687 13.47 -26.77 5.46
N ASP A 688 14.09 -27.09 4.33
CA ASP A 688 13.43 -27.23 3.02
C ASP A 688 12.54 -26.02 2.68
N THR A 689 13.11 -24.84 2.89
CA THR A 689 12.40 -23.57 3.14
C THR A 689 11.42 -23.18 2.05
N ASP A 690 11.77 -23.42 0.80
CA ASP A 690 11.05 -22.90 -0.36
C ASP A 690 9.86 -23.80 -0.71
N GLU A 691 10.02 -25.12 -0.49
CA GLU A 691 8.97 -26.13 -0.64
C GLU A 691 7.89 -25.90 0.42
N TRP A 692 8.32 -25.79 1.68
CA TRP A 692 7.45 -25.49 2.82
C TRP A 692 6.77 -24.10 2.70
N ALA A 693 7.49 -23.07 2.23
CA ALA A 693 6.91 -21.74 2.05
C ALA A 693 5.84 -21.72 0.94
N SER A 694 6.00 -22.51 -0.12
CA SER A 694 4.97 -22.65 -1.16
C SER A 694 3.66 -23.24 -0.60
N GLU A 695 3.74 -24.24 0.28
CA GLU A 695 2.58 -24.86 0.93
C GLU A 695 1.86 -23.90 1.89
N LYS A 696 2.60 -23.09 2.66
CA LYS A 696 2.00 -22.13 3.60
C LYS A 696 1.47 -20.86 2.96
N VAL A 697 2.04 -20.41 1.84
CA VAL A 697 1.42 -19.35 1.01
C VAL A 697 0.09 -19.85 0.45
N ALA A 698 0.07 -21.07 -0.09
CA ALA A 698 -1.15 -21.71 -0.60
C ALA A 698 -2.27 -21.81 0.45
N GLN A 699 -1.94 -22.25 1.67
CA GLN A 699 -2.92 -22.36 2.77
C GLN A 699 -3.54 -21.01 3.14
N ALA A 700 -2.72 -19.95 3.24
CA ALA A 700 -3.22 -18.60 3.54
C ALA A 700 -4.02 -17.97 2.38
N GLU A 701 -3.72 -18.31 1.14
CA GLU A 701 -4.51 -17.84 -0.02
C GLU A 701 -5.86 -18.55 -0.15
N ALA A 702 -5.94 -19.84 0.22
CA ALA A 702 -7.20 -20.56 0.33
C ALA A 702 -8.07 -19.98 1.47
N GLU A 703 -7.47 -19.63 2.61
CA GLU A 703 -8.13 -18.92 3.70
C GLU A 703 -8.67 -17.55 3.26
N ALA A 704 -7.86 -16.74 2.57
CA ALA A 704 -8.28 -15.44 2.02
C ALA A 704 -9.37 -15.57 0.93
N ALA A 705 -9.37 -16.64 0.15
CA ALA A 705 -10.43 -16.93 -0.82
C ALA A 705 -11.77 -17.31 -0.14
N ALA A 706 -11.72 -17.99 1.01
CA ALA A 706 -12.89 -18.42 1.77
C ALA A 706 -13.51 -17.34 2.68
N THR A 707 -12.73 -16.34 3.10
CA THR A 707 -13.12 -15.29 4.07
C THR A 707 -13.60 -13.98 3.43
N ALA A 708 -13.86 -14.00 2.12
CA ALA A 708 -13.99 -12.82 1.26
C ALA A 708 -15.04 -11.72 1.62
N PRO A 709 -16.11 -11.93 2.43
CA PRO A 709 -17.00 -10.82 2.80
C PRO A 709 -16.45 -9.84 3.87
N ALA A 710 -15.30 -10.12 4.49
CA ALA A 710 -15.00 -9.60 5.84
C ALA A 710 -13.93 -8.51 5.98
N ASP A 711 -12.88 -8.47 5.15
CA ASP A 711 -11.72 -7.57 5.36
C ASP A 711 -11.05 -7.07 4.05
N GLU A 712 -11.82 -6.31 3.26
CA GLU A 712 -11.29 -5.60 2.06
C GLU A 712 -10.71 -4.20 2.40
N THR A 713 -10.76 -3.79 3.67
CA THR A 713 -10.38 -2.45 4.11
C THR A 713 -8.88 -2.27 4.35
N TYR A 714 -8.18 -1.71 3.36
CA TYR A 714 -6.86 -1.11 3.54
C TYR A 714 -6.96 0.18 4.38
N ASP A 715 -7.08 0.07 5.72
CA ASP A 715 -7.04 1.23 6.62
C ASP A 715 -5.60 1.69 6.89
N ILE A 716 -5.29 2.92 6.48
CA ILE A 716 -4.04 3.63 6.75
C ILE A 716 -3.89 3.98 8.25
N SER A 717 -4.95 3.83 9.05
CA SER A 717 -5.02 4.24 10.46
C SER A 717 -4.94 3.11 11.51
N ALA A 718 -4.52 1.91 11.11
CA ALA A 718 -4.38 0.70 11.93
C ALA A 718 -3.26 0.73 13.01
N ASP A 719 -3.11 1.85 13.71
CA ASP A 719 -2.21 2.06 14.86
C ASP A 719 -2.93 2.85 15.98
N ALA A 720 -4.24 2.63 16.09
CA ALA A 720 -5.08 3.17 17.15
C ALA A 720 -5.03 2.23 18.37
N PRO A 721 -4.40 2.62 19.50
CA PRO A 721 -4.42 1.79 20.70
C PRO A 721 -5.86 1.63 21.19
N ALA A 722 -6.23 0.40 21.58
CA ALA A 722 -7.58 0.04 21.99
C ALA A 722 -7.96 0.70 23.35
N SER A 723 -8.32 1.98 23.31
CA SER A 723 -9.08 2.61 24.40
C SER A 723 -10.42 1.91 24.56
N SER A 724 -10.78 1.60 25.80
CA SER A 724 -12.02 0.94 26.17
C SER A 724 -13.24 1.73 25.66
N VAL A 725 -13.93 1.16 24.66
CA VAL A 725 -15.22 1.68 24.20
C VAL A 725 -16.27 1.32 25.24
N THR A 726 -16.51 2.23 26.17
CA THR A 726 -17.75 2.22 26.96
C THR A 726 -18.94 2.37 26.01
N ALA A 727 -20.00 1.59 26.23
CA ALA A 727 -21.15 1.54 25.32
C ALA A 727 -21.90 2.89 25.27
N VAL A 728 -22.04 3.45 24.06
CA VAL A 728 -22.46 4.84 23.82
C VAL A 728 -23.49 4.93 22.69
N SER A 729 -24.40 5.90 22.82
CA SER A 729 -25.26 6.36 21.72
C SER A 729 -24.53 7.40 20.87
N ASP A 730 -24.36 7.11 19.58
CA ASP A 730 -23.94 8.12 18.59
C ASP A 730 -25.08 9.12 18.31
N ALA A 731 -24.71 10.31 17.85
CA ALA A 731 -25.66 11.33 17.39
C ALA A 731 -25.18 11.96 16.08
N THR A 732 -25.93 11.74 15.00
CA THR A 732 -25.71 12.44 13.72
C THR A 732 -26.32 13.84 13.84
N VAL A 733 -25.52 14.88 13.61
CA VAL A 733 -25.97 16.28 13.65
C VAL A 733 -26.39 16.74 12.25
N CYS A 734 -25.63 16.37 11.23
CA CYS A 734 -26.01 16.39 9.82
C CYS A 734 -25.11 15.42 9.03
N ALA A 735 -25.19 15.40 7.69
CA ALA A 735 -24.31 14.59 6.84
C ALA A 735 -22.81 14.82 7.12
N HIS A 736 -22.42 16.07 7.41
CA HIS A 736 -21.04 16.49 7.64
C HIS A 736 -20.53 16.28 9.08
N TYR A 737 -21.40 16.01 10.06
CA TYR A 737 -21.01 15.98 11.48
C TYR A 737 -21.68 14.85 12.25
N LYS A 738 -20.87 13.93 12.82
CA LYS A 738 -21.35 12.91 13.77
C LYS A 738 -20.62 13.07 15.11
N LEU A 739 -21.40 13.20 16.17
CA LEU A 739 -20.90 13.25 17.55
C LEU A 739 -20.95 11.85 18.16
N ARG A 740 -19.83 11.43 18.75
CA ARG A 740 -19.67 10.12 19.41
C ARG A 740 -19.05 10.27 20.80
N SER A 741 -18.93 9.14 21.50
CA SER A 741 -18.33 9.08 22.85
C SER A 741 -19.04 10.01 23.85
N VAL A 742 -20.35 9.84 23.98
CA VAL A 742 -21.15 10.43 25.06
C VAL A 742 -20.64 9.94 26.40
N VAL A 743 -20.32 10.84 27.31
CA VAL A 743 -20.09 10.45 28.70
C VAL A 743 -21.46 10.17 29.34
N ARG A 744 -21.80 8.89 29.57
CA ARG A 744 -23.11 8.48 30.15
C ARG A 744 -23.46 9.17 31.48
N ALA A 745 -22.48 9.74 32.19
CA ALA A 745 -22.64 10.48 33.44
C ALA A 745 -22.59 12.02 33.30
N SER A 746 -22.70 12.59 32.09
CA SER A 746 -22.48 14.02 31.84
C SER A 746 -23.73 14.83 31.45
N GLN A 747 -24.95 14.32 31.60
CA GLN A 747 -26.16 15.16 31.47
C GLN A 747 -26.25 16.08 32.68
N ARG A 748 -25.61 17.24 32.58
CA ARG A 748 -25.62 18.33 33.55
C ARG A 748 -26.42 19.49 32.99
N THR A 749 -27.07 20.27 33.85
CA THR A 749 -27.62 21.57 33.46
C THR A 749 -26.49 22.60 33.36
N LEU A 750 -26.72 23.70 32.65
CA LEU A 750 -25.77 24.82 32.60
C LEU A 750 -25.42 25.34 34.01
N GLY A 751 -26.40 25.39 34.91
CA GLY A 751 -26.19 25.80 36.30
C GLY A 751 -25.31 24.84 37.10
N ASP A 752 -25.41 23.52 36.87
CA ASP A 752 -24.54 22.52 37.51
C ASP A 752 -23.07 22.62 37.06
N ILE A 753 -22.84 23.18 35.86
CA ILE A 753 -21.49 23.43 35.35
C ILE A 753 -20.92 24.72 35.97
N GLU A 754 -21.73 25.78 36.04
CA GLU A 754 -21.38 27.03 36.74
C GLU A 754 -21.05 26.76 38.23
N LEU A 755 -21.83 25.92 38.91
CA LEU A 755 -21.60 25.50 40.30
C LEU A 755 -20.40 24.54 40.49
N ALA A 756 -19.98 23.82 39.44
CA ALA A 756 -18.85 22.89 39.52
C ALA A 756 -17.48 23.56 39.31
N HIS A 757 -17.45 24.80 38.83
CA HIS A 757 -16.24 25.55 38.51
C HIS A 757 -16.26 26.98 39.11
N PRO A 758 -16.50 27.15 40.43
CA PRO A 758 -16.72 28.46 41.04
C PRO A 758 -15.49 29.38 41.03
N ASP A 759 -14.29 28.80 40.99
CA ASP A 759 -13.01 29.54 41.00
C ASP A 759 -12.47 29.84 39.59
N ASP A 760 -13.16 29.42 38.53
CA ASP A 760 -12.74 29.62 37.14
C ASP A 760 -13.58 30.69 36.45
N GLU A 761 -12.96 31.84 36.16
CA GLU A 761 -13.60 32.97 35.48
C GLU A 761 -14.13 32.60 34.09
N ALA A 762 -13.71 31.50 33.45
CA ALA A 762 -14.32 31.04 32.20
C ALA A 762 -15.77 30.56 32.36
N PHE A 763 -16.15 30.13 33.57
CA PHE A 763 -17.46 29.52 33.87
C PHE A 763 -18.44 30.45 34.58
N ASP A 764 -18.02 31.62 35.11
CA ASP A 764 -18.97 32.61 35.65
C ASP A 764 -20.02 32.99 34.61
N LYS A 765 -21.30 32.77 34.95
CA LYS A 765 -22.48 33.03 34.11
C LYS A 765 -22.33 32.45 32.70
N LEU A 766 -21.77 31.24 32.57
CA LEU A 766 -21.59 30.51 31.32
C LEU A 766 -22.81 30.59 30.39
N HIS A 767 -24.03 30.41 30.90
CA HIS A 767 -25.25 30.47 30.09
C HIS A 767 -25.51 31.86 29.48
N VAL A 768 -25.22 32.95 30.20
CA VAL A 768 -25.36 34.33 29.71
C VAL A 768 -24.30 34.62 28.64
N ARG A 769 -23.06 34.17 28.86
CA ARG A 769 -21.96 34.36 27.92
C ARG A 769 -22.13 33.54 26.65
N LEU A 770 -22.62 32.31 26.79
CA LEU A 770 -22.96 31.43 25.68
C LEU A 770 -24.16 31.97 24.87
N ASN A 771 -25.18 32.55 25.53
CA ASN A 771 -26.24 33.31 24.85
C ASN A 771 -25.70 34.47 24.02
N THR A 772 -24.82 35.29 24.61
CA THR A 772 -24.19 36.43 23.93
C THR A 772 -23.36 35.98 22.73
N TYR A 773 -22.49 34.98 22.94
CA TYR A 773 -21.64 34.41 21.89
C TYR A 773 -22.46 33.81 20.74
N LEU A 774 -23.42 32.91 21.03
CA LEU A 774 -24.24 32.28 20.00
C LEU A 774 -25.11 33.31 19.26
N THR A 775 -25.65 34.33 19.94
CA THR A 775 -26.40 35.42 19.30
C THR A 775 -25.52 36.23 18.35
N ALA A 776 -24.28 36.57 18.75
CA ALA A 776 -23.34 37.28 17.89
C ALA A 776 -22.92 36.43 16.69
N THR A 777 -22.51 35.18 16.93
CA THR A 777 -22.10 34.23 15.89
C THR A 777 -23.22 33.94 14.89
N PHE A 778 -24.46 33.70 15.34
CA PHE A 778 -25.57 33.41 14.44
C PHE A 778 -25.88 34.62 13.55
N ARG A 779 -25.93 35.83 14.11
CA ARG A 779 -26.12 37.08 13.33
C ARG A 779 -24.99 37.31 12.33
N ALA A 780 -23.73 37.07 12.72
CA ALA A 780 -22.57 37.25 11.84
C ALA A 780 -22.54 36.27 10.65
N HIS A 781 -23.18 35.11 10.76
CA HIS A 781 -23.23 34.07 9.72
C HIS A 781 -24.63 33.91 9.09
N GLY A 782 -25.56 34.86 9.31
CA GLY A 782 -26.92 34.84 8.75
C GLY A 782 -27.84 33.73 9.29
N ILE A 783 -27.47 33.02 10.35
CA ILE A 783 -28.21 31.89 10.91
C ILE A 783 -29.46 32.41 11.63
N THR A 784 -30.63 31.95 11.20
CA THR A 784 -31.91 32.34 11.81
C THR A 784 -32.01 31.80 13.24
N ILE A 785 -32.23 32.69 14.22
CA ILE A 785 -32.45 32.28 15.60
C ILE A 785 -33.85 31.62 15.70
N PRO A 786 -33.95 30.40 16.28
CA PRO A 786 -35.21 29.67 16.39
C PRO A 786 -36.36 30.48 17.00
N ARG A 787 -37.58 30.25 16.50
CA ARG A 787 -38.81 31.00 16.84
C ARG A 787 -38.74 32.51 16.53
N ASN A 788 -37.88 32.92 15.60
CA ASN A 788 -37.63 34.32 15.22
C ASN A 788 -37.26 35.23 16.42
N ALA A 789 -36.65 34.66 17.46
CA ALA A 789 -36.24 35.41 18.64
C ALA A 789 -35.07 36.36 18.32
N GLN A 790 -35.04 37.54 18.95
CA GLN A 790 -33.94 38.50 18.73
C GLN A 790 -32.58 38.02 19.27
N SER A 791 -32.57 37.07 20.21
CA SER A 791 -31.36 36.49 20.82
C SER A 791 -31.57 35.03 21.22
N VAL A 792 -30.47 34.32 21.41
CA VAL A 792 -30.45 32.97 21.98
C VAL A 792 -30.77 33.04 23.48
N GLN A 793 -31.60 32.11 23.97
CA GLN A 793 -32.24 32.16 25.30
C GLN A 793 -32.03 30.86 26.09
N LEU A 794 -30.78 30.41 26.20
CA LEU A 794 -30.34 29.42 27.18
C LEU A 794 -30.62 29.92 28.60
N LYS A 795 -30.76 28.97 29.52
CA LYS A 795 -31.12 29.16 30.93
C LYS A 795 -30.32 28.16 31.75
N PRO A 796 -30.06 28.40 33.05
CA PRO A 796 -29.33 27.48 33.91
C PRO A 796 -29.87 26.04 33.86
N SER A 797 -31.18 25.86 33.77
CA SER A 797 -31.85 24.55 33.74
C SER A 797 -31.75 23.77 32.43
N HIS A 798 -31.23 24.35 31.35
CA HIS A 798 -31.07 23.61 30.09
C HIS A 798 -29.90 22.62 30.18
N GLN A 799 -30.11 21.39 29.71
CA GLN A 799 -29.10 20.33 29.75
C GLN A 799 -28.10 20.43 28.60
N ILE A 800 -26.82 20.24 28.95
CA ILE A 800 -25.72 19.99 28.05
C ILE A 800 -25.38 18.49 28.06
N LYS A 801 -24.98 17.97 26.91
CA LYS A 801 -24.48 16.61 26.72
C LYS A 801 -23.05 16.71 26.16
N GLU A 802 -22.09 16.19 26.92
CA GLU A 802 -20.68 16.10 26.53
C GLU A 802 -20.49 14.98 25.52
N TYR A 803 -19.80 15.26 24.41
CA TYR A 803 -19.35 14.28 23.43
C TYR A 803 -17.84 14.40 23.28
N ARG A 804 -17.12 13.28 23.41
CA ARG A 804 -15.65 13.24 23.38
C ARG A 804 -15.04 12.98 22.01
N GLN A 805 -15.87 12.79 20.99
CA GLN A 805 -15.44 12.65 19.60
C GLN A 805 -16.40 13.38 18.65
N LEU A 806 -15.84 14.10 17.70
CA LEU A 806 -16.52 14.69 16.56
C LEU A 806 -15.87 14.13 15.28
N ASP A 807 -16.64 13.40 14.50
CA ASP A 807 -16.29 13.03 13.13
C ASP A 807 -16.81 14.15 12.21
N ILE A 808 -15.89 14.80 11.48
CA ILE A 808 -16.19 15.80 10.45
C ILE A 808 -16.02 15.13 9.10
N PHE A 809 -17.09 15.07 8.29
CA PHE A 809 -17.06 14.56 6.92
C PHE A 809 -17.05 15.72 5.94
N TYR A 810 -15.98 15.78 5.13
CA TYR A 810 -15.72 16.85 4.18
C TYR A 810 -15.25 16.25 2.86
N GLU A 811 -15.47 16.96 1.75
CA GLU A 811 -14.88 16.60 0.48
C GLU A 811 -13.39 16.99 0.46
N SER A 812 -12.52 16.03 0.18
CA SER A 812 -11.09 16.26 0.08
C SER A 812 -10.74 16.98 -1.21
N LYS A 813 -10.17 18.19 -1.11
CA LYS A 813 -9.72 18.98 -2.27
C LYS A 813 -8.52 18.38 -3.03
N VAL A 814 -8.04 17.19 -2.64
CA VAL A 814 -6.88 16.51 -3.24
C VAL A 814 -7.30 15.38 -4.18
N ASP A 815 -8.28 14.58 -3.79
CA ASP A 815 -8.77 13.42 -4.55
C ASP A 815 -10.28 13.44 -4.82
N TRP A 816 -10.96 14.49 -4.35
CA TRP A 816 -12.39 14.77 -4.48
C TRP A 816 -13.26 13.58 -4.04
N ARG A 817 -12.90 13.01 -2.89
CA ARG A 817 -13.67 11.97 -2.18
C ARG A 817 -14.13 12.48 -0.82
N GLN A 818 -15.22 11.92 -0.31
CA GLN A 818 -15.65 12.15 1.08
C GLN A 818 -14.60 11.60 2.05
N SER A 819 -13.81 12.50 2.64
CA SER A 819 -12.86 12.22 3.70
C SER A 819 -13.48 12.44 5.09
N SER A 820 -12.77 12.03 6.14
CA SER A 820 -13.18 12.35 7.51
C SER A 820 -12.05 12.63 8.49
N ASP A 821 -12.17 13.77 9.18
CA ASP A 821 -11.34 14.14 10.32
C ASP A 821 -12.03 13.71 11.60
N ILE A 822 -11.25 13.18 12.55
CA ILE A 822 -11.77 12.69 13.84
C ILE A 822 -11.13 13.49 14.96
N VAL A 823 -11.83 14.52 15.41
CA VAL A 823 -11.43 15.34 16.56
C VAL A 823 -11.81 14.59 17.84
N ARG A 824 -10.89 14.53 18.81
CA ARG A 824 -11.12 13.86 20.11
C ARG A 824 -10.69 14.73 21.29
N ALA A 825 -11.45 14.64 22.37
CA ALA A 825 -11.11 15.17 23.69
C ALA A 825 -11.03 14.02 24.69
N HIS A 826 -9.88 13.82 25.33
CA HIS A 826 -9.68 12.72 26.28
C HIS A 826 -8.71 13.12 27.41
N PRO A 827 -9.16 13.19 28.68
CA PRO A 827 -8.37 13.75 29.78
C PRO A 827 -7.14 12.92 30.18
N HIS A 828 -7.14 11.61 29.88
CA HIS A 828 -6.08 10.67 30.27
C HIS A 828 -5.60 9.78 29.11
N PHE A 829 -5.29 10.38 27.96
CA PHE A 829 -4.73 9.65 26.81
C PHE A 829 -3.22 9.42 27.01
N HIS A 830 -2.84 8.21 27.42
CA HIS A 830 -1.48 7.85 27.87
C HIS A 830 -0.94 8.78 28.97
N SER A 831 -1.71 8.93 30.06
CA SER A 831 -1.34 9.73 31.24
C SER A 831 -1.10 11.22 30.94
N ARG A 832 -1.68 11.74 29.86
CA ARG A 832 -1.75 13.17 29.52
C ARG A 832 -3.13 13.51 28.98
N GLU A 833 -3.51 14.77 29.07
CA GLU A 833 -4.68 15.28 28.36
C GLU A 833 -4.41 15.33 26.85
N ARG A 834 -5.43 15.02 26.05
CA ARG A 834 -5.44 15.21 24.60
C ARG A 834 -6.73 15.90 24.19
N CYS A 835 -6.64 17.19 23.88
CA CYS A 835 -7.75 17.99 23.37
C CYS A 835 -7.44 18.47 21.95
N GLY A 836 -8.16 17.96 20.96
CA GLY A 836 -8.18 18.54 19.61
C GLY A 836 -9.12 19.77 19.57
N SER A 837 -10.32 19.60 20.12
CA SER A 837 -11.21 20.67 20.59
C SER A 837 -12.24 20.05 21.56
N THR A 838 -12.95 20.88 22.31
CA THR A 838 -14.07 20.43 23.16
C THR A 838 -15.39 20.90 22.54
N THR A 839 -16.28 19.97 22.21
CA THR A 839 -17.56 20.28 21.53
C THR A 839 -18.74 19.94 22.43
N TYR A 840 -19.51 20.95 22.81
CA TYR A 840 -20.72 20.80 23.63
C TYR A 840 -21.97 20.70 22.76
N SER A 841 -22.86 19.77 23.08
CA SER A 841 -24.20 19.71 22.51
C SER A 841 -25.22 20.15 23.56
N THR A 842 -25.71 21.39 23.43
CA THR A 842 -26.97 21.79 24.09
C THR A 842 -28.13 21.10 23.37
N ARG A 843 -29.01 20.41 24.10
CA ARG A 843 -30.13 19.66 23.50
C ARG A 843 -31.32 20.60 23.17
N ILE A 844 -31.06 21.55 22.29
CA ILE A 844 -31.98 22.60 21.82
C ILE A 844 -31.60 22.83 20.33
N LEU A 845 -32.37 22.42 19.32
CA LEU A 845 -33.73 21.87 19.32
C LEU A 845 -33.77 20.51 18.61
N GLN A 846 -34.36 19.52 19.27
CA GLN A 846 -35.36 18.69 18.59
C GLN A 846 -36.69 19.11 19.21
N VAL A 847 -37.58 19.64 18.37
CA VAL A 847 -38.98 19.94 18.71
C VAL A 847 -39.79 19.11 17.75
N ASP A 848 -40.65 18.25 18.31
CA ASP A 848 -41.78 17.66 17.61
C ASP A 848 -42.89 18.72 17.48
#